data_AF-A0A1J1I244-F1
#
_entry.id   AF-A0A1J1I244-F1
#
_cell.length_a   1.000
_cell.length_b   1.000
_cell.length_c   1.000
_cell.angle_alpha   90.00
_cell.angle_beta   90.00
_cell.angle_gamma   90.00
#
_symmetry.space_group_name_H-M   'P 1'
#
loop_
_entity.id
_entity.type
_entity.pdbx_description
1 polymer ?
#
loop_
_entity_poly.entity_id
_entity_poly.type
_entity_poly.pdbx_seq_one_letter_code
_entity_poly.pdbx_strand_id
1 'polypeptide(L)'
;MANLRTLLLLFAFQTPFHVNGLVEDVIEVLYLGREVIKTISSTWELADQVGVTNEIDLPFMKRKEKKIISRMAELAQEFRYAEMTVQESSEVTMQGLESYIRTNTKLELAIHEMIDLVTRIESIHNHYEEYVEHFDHFERDTLEKFARAVIEENAVSVKGILPRIQSLVGGPSGNEFRILGNRGLLELIAIDMKAKKMEMKNNLILLCSIIVSLSSIVKTARHDGSTECDYVRNFYIQMEKGLWEKYVDKVSVLSRNERLYKIFNQHFMFIQQYLKDDYDGADFSVLERFYEWNMIEPDVKSIHVLFRDNFRRVLERELETNDINGDGFDERASLDFAETSLSDPLWPVNATLEKIQNNIYNQGLYYKAKSEAKISLCLSRRSPQQVLYQLYHAITMTELKGYAMMQFSYMLLKTYGKGNYTQESYLMRKNFEKRAAKSQELMQKVMEISERDLWRCDPNKHEEGSTYIQVTRLLQGYIENEVDLNREGGCWETCPHYQLTESYGCFKELYCAKQPKCSGKLLFCNFFDADMWVCPSHPMSSRRYEYIEYENGKVLGERKNCLLGTTKVDSWWRYLFWHCSYCLCICDEQGKKSDRYFNLRPTFSNVSSNMVVTGIRFFKQNRIIHLQIQEGQLIERGKINRTTVRWVPVDDYTIYDKGIRDGRDYHTLAWDRREVDLDDLTAPVGHVVTGVKFRVVGRHLNLEMRVSEINFSTGKIIEADKSFWMSNDNTDQMASMGNRKRSEMTLTSPDIPIKSKAKSLPISKPNTFIKFTHSDIGKDAAQTTIPFLDAQDVTNDPPVPLEGIGIFVKAQKGYGGFIAPKIKTFDYGPYVQAIQTPQNT
;
A
#
# COMPACT_ATOMS: atom_id res chain seq x y z
N MET A 1 2.91 -36.77 -31.30
CA MET A 1 2.83 -35.41 -30.72
C MET A 1 4.20 -34.78 -30.37
N ALA A 2 5.34 -35.41 -30.67
CA ALA A 2 6.67 -34.79 -30.46
C ALA A 2 7.16 -33.94 -31.65
N ASN A 3 6.68 -34.20 -32.88
CA ASN A 3 7.17 -33.52 -34.09
C ASN A 3 6.42 -32.23 -34.47
N LEU A 4 5.36 -31.85 -33.75
CA LEU A 4 4.66 -30.56 -33.98
C LEU A 4 5.24 -29.43 -33.11
N ARG A 5 5.85 -29.77 -31.97
CA ARG A 5 6.50 -28.80 -31.07
C ARG A 5 7.81 -28.26 -31.63
N THR A 6 8.58 -29.09 -32.32
CA THR A 6 9.85 -28.69 -32.94
C THR A 6 9.64 -27.82 -34.17
N LEU A 7 8.54 -28.03 -34.92
CA LEU A 7 8.20 -27.21 -36.10
C LEU A 7 7.72 -25.80 -35.71
N LEU A 8 6.96 -25.68 -34.61
CA LEU A 8 6.54 -24.38 -34.06
C LEU A 8 7.71 -23.59 -33.46
N LEU A 9 8.69 -24.27 -32.86
CA LEU A 9 9.93 -23.64 -32.37
C LEU A 9 10.83 -23.12 -33.49
N LEU A 10 10.82 -23.76 -34.67
CA LEU A 10 11.60 -23.30 -35.84
C LEU A 10 10.93 -22.14 -36.58
N PHE A 11 9.59 -22.06 -36.59
CA PHE A 11 8.89 -20.90 -37.15
C PHE A 11 9.01 -19.63 -36.29
N ALA A 12 9.26 -19.77 -34.99
CA ALA A 12 9.45 -18.64 -34.08
C ALA A 12 10.83 -17.93 -34.23
N PHE A 13 11.76 -18.48 -35.01
CA PHE A 13 13.13 -17.97 -35.13
C PHE A 13 13.46 -17.24 -36.44
N GLN A 14 12.47 -16.94 -37.31
CA GLN A 14 12.75 -16.29 -38.61
C GLN A 14 11.92 -15.06 -38.99
N THR A 15 11.17 -14.44 -38.08
CA THR A 15 10.54 -13.15 -38.37
C THR A 15 11.17 -12.04 -37.52
N PRO A 16 11.94 -11.10 -38.11
CA PRO A 16 12.27 -9.87 -37.42
C PRO A 16 10.96 -9.14 -37.13
N PHE A 17 10.60 -9.00 -35.85
CA PHE A 17 9.50 -8.14 -35.43
C PHE A 17 9.83 -6.71 -35.89
N HIS A 18 9.11 -6.25 -36.91
CA HIS A 18 9.23 -4.90 -37.45
C HIS A 18 8.67 -3.89 -36.44
N VAL A 19 9.55 -3.33 -35.61
CA VAL A 19 9.24 -2.16 -34.75
C VAL A 19 8.88 -0.92 -35.60
N ASN A 20 9.20 -0.93 -36.90
CA ASN A 20 8.78 0.12 -37.84
C ASN A 20 7.25 0.17 -38.01
N GLY A 21 6.54 -0.97 -37.95
CA GLY A 21 5.09 -1.02 -38.13
C GLY A 21 4.35 -0.32 -36.99
N LEU A 22 4.79 -0.51 -35.74
CA LEU A 22 4.03 -0.10 -34.55
C LEU A 22 3.83 1.42 -34.43
N VAL A 23 4.78 2.24 -34.90
CA VAL A 23 4.63 3.71 -34.94
C VAL A 23 3.83 4.15 -36.17
N GLU A 24 3.97 3.45 -37.30
CA GLU A 24 3.18 3.70 -38.51
C GLU A 24 1.70 3.35 -38.28
N ASP A 25 1.41 2.24 -37.60
CA ASP A 25 0.07 1.79 -37.21
C ASP A 25 -0.61 2.81 -36.27
N VAL A 26 0.11 3.35 -35.28
CA VAL A 26 -0.43 4.39 -34.39
C VAL A 26 -0.68 5.70 -35.15
N ILE A 27 0.20 6.07 -36.09
CA ILE A 27 0.00 7.23 -36.95
C ILE A 27 -1.21 7.02 -37.87
N GLU A 28 -1.39 5.84 -38.44
CA GLU A 28 -2.57 5.47 -39.24
C GLU A 28 -3.86 5.53 -38.42
N VAL A 29 -3.86 5.03 -37.19
CA VAL A 29 -5.01 5.14 -36.26
C VAL A 29 -5.32 6.61 -35.93
N LEU A 30 -4.31 7.46 -35.74
CA LEU A 30 -4.50 8.91 -35.51
C LEU A 30 -5.04 9.62 -36.76
N TYR A 31 -4.61 9.23 -37.96
CA TYR A 31 -5.16 9.73 -39.23
C TYR A 31 -6.59 9.26 -39.46
N LEU A 32 -6.89 7.99 -39.14
CA LEU A 32 -8.24 7.43 -39.19
C LEU A 32 -9.17 8.18 -38.23
N GLY A 33 -8.75 8.41 -36.99
CA GLY A 33 -9.51 9.20 -36.01
C GLY A 33 -9.79 10.62 -36.50
N ARG A 34 -8.82 11.28 -37.16
CA ARG A 34 -9.01 12.60 -37.77
C ARG A 34 -10.05 12.57 -38.89
N GLU A 35 -10.05 11.54 -39.73
CA GLU A 35 -10.98 11.43 -40.85
C GLU A 35 -12.39 11.04 -40.40
N VAL A 36 -12.52 10.22 -39.36
CA VAL A 36 -13.80 9.94 -38.69
C VAL A 36 -14.42 11.22 -38.11
N ILE A 37 -13.63 12.07 -37.44
CA ILE A 37 -14.12 13.35 -36.89
C ILE A 37 -14.58 14.32 -37.98
N LYS A 38 -13.82 14.41 -39.08
CA LYS A 38 -14.20 15.23 -40.24
C LYS A 38 -15.48 14.71 -40.91
N THR A 39 -15.67 13.39 -40.94
CA THR A 39 -16.87 12.74 -41.47
C THR A 39 -18.08 12.98 -40.57
N ILE A 40 -17.91 12.92 -39.24
CA ILE A 40 -18.95 13.29 -38.27
C ILE A 40 -19.33 14.77 -38.41
N SER A 41 -18.36 15.68 -38.50
CA SER A 41 -18.60 17.11 -38.69
C SER A 41 -19.42 17.40 -39.96
N SER A 42 -19.05 16.77 -41.08
CA SER A 42 -19.80 16.94 -42.34
C SER A 42 -21.17 16.26 -42.32
N THR A 43 -21.35 15.20 -41.54
CA THR A 43 -22.66 14.56 -41.32
C THR A 43 -23.56 15.42 -40.44
N TRP A 44 -22.99 16.15 -39.47
CA TRP A 44 -23.71 17.08 -38.62
C TRP A 44 -24.16 18.35 -39.38
N GLU A 45 -23.31 18.88 -40.27
CA GLU A 45 -23.69 19.99 -41.18
C GLU A 45 -24.87 19.59 -42.10
N LEU A 46 -24.94 18.32 -42.51
CA LEU A 46 -26.08 17.79 -43.27
C LEU A 46 -27.37 17.68 -42.44
N ALA A 47 -27.26 17.50 -41.13
CA ALA A 47 -28.39 17.47 -40.21
C ALA A 47 -28.89 18.89 -39.86
N ASP A 48 -27.99 19.87 -39.70
CA ASP A 48 -28.32 21.27 -39.44
C ASP A 48 -28.99 21.98 -40.64
N GLN A 49 -28.77 21.50 -41.88
CA GLN A 49 -29.49 21.99 -43.06
C GLN A 49 -30.98 21.59 -43.10
N VAL A 50 -31.44 20.79 -42.13
CA VAL A 50 -32.86 20.45 -41.96
C VAL A 50 -33.55 21.58 -41.18
N GLY A 51 -33.80 22.70 -41.86
CA GLY A 51 -34.72 23.71 -41.37
C GLY A 51 -36.13 23.13 -41.27
N VAL A 52 -36.69 23.10 -40.06
CA VAL A 52 -38.09 22.72 -39.81
C VAL A 52 -38.98 23.84 -40.38
N THR A 53 -39.45 23.67 -41.62
CA THR A 53 -40.57 24.45 -42.14
C THR A 53 -41.87 23.74 -41.77
N ASN A 54 -42.78 24.49 -41.15
CA ASN A 54 -44.13 24.07 -40.80
C ASN A 54 -44.97 23.77 -42.06
N GLU A 55 -44.80 22.60 -42.67
CA GLU A 55 -45.84 21.91 -43.43
C GLU A 55 -45.38 20.49 -43.75
N ILE A 56 -46.24 19.53 -43.41
CA ILE A 56 -45.95 18.10 -43.37
C ILE A 56 -46.04 17.52 -44.79
N ASP A 57 -44.93 16.96 -45.29
CA ASP A 57 -44.96 15.96 -46.37
C ASP A 57 -44.08 14.73 -46.00
N LEU A 58 -44.72 13.77 -45.33
CA LEU A 58 -44.15 12.55 -44.74
C LEU A 58 -43.41 11.56 -45.68
N PRO A 59 -43.56 11.57 -47.03
CA PRO A 59 -42.79 10.66 -47.89
C PRO A 59 -41.32 11.08 -48.08
N PHE A 60 -40.99 12.38 -47.96
CA PHE A 60 -39.66 12.91 -48.26
C PHE A 60 -38.66 12.70 -47.10
N MET A 61 -39.15 12.73 -45.85
CA MET A 61 -38.36 12.45 -44.65
C MET A 61 -37.87 10.99 -44.61
N LYS A 62 -38.73 10.01 -44.97
CA LYS A 62 -38.35 8.57 -44.95
C LYS A 62 -37.17 8.22 -45.86
N ARG A 63 -36.96 8.92 -46.98
CA ARG A 63 -35.82 8.66 -47.88
C ARG A 63 -34.53 9.30 -47.38
N LYS A 64 -34.62 10.48 -46.75
CA LYS A 64 -33.45 11.19 -46.21
C LYS A 64 -33.03 10.62 -44.84
N GLU A 65 -33.96 10.20 -43.99
CA GLU A 65 -33.69 9.39 -42.78
C GLU A 65 -32.99 8.08 -43.15
N LYS A 66 -33.46 7.36 -44.18
CA LYS A 66 -32.79 6.13 -44.64
C LYS A 66 -31.34 6.37 -45.05
N LYS A 67 -31.04 7.55 -45.61
CA LYS A 67 -29.70 7.96 -46.05
C LYS A 67 -28.82 8.33 -44.85
N ILE A 68 -29.37 8.98 -43.83
CA ILE A 68 -28.67 9.27 -42.57
C ILE A 68 -28.41 7.96 -41.79
N ILE A 69 -29.42 7.10 -41.66
CA ILE A 69 -29.33 5.79 -40.99
C ILE A 69 -28.35 4.87 -41.73
N SER A 70 -28.33 4.83 -43.07
CA SER A 70 -27.33 4.03 -43.79
C SER A 70 -25.92 4.56 -43.59
N ARG A 71 -25.75 5.89 -43.50
CA ARG A 71 -24.45 6.53 -43.24
C ARG A 71 -23.98 6.31 -41.80
N MET A 72 -24.90 6.33 -40.84
CA MET A 72 -24.65 5.98 -39.43
C MET A 72 -24.30 4.50 -39.27
N ALA A 73 -24.91 3.62 -40.06
CA ALA A 73 -24.56 2.19 -40.08
C ALA A 73 -23.16 1.93 -40.67
N GLU A 74 -22.78 2.62 -41.74
CA GLU A 74 -21.40 2.63 -42.26
C GLU A 74 -20.41 3.12 -41.19
N LEU A 75 -20.70 4.27 -40.56
CA LEU A 75 -19.87 4.84 -39.48
C LEU A 75 -19.74 3.89 -38.28
N ALA A 76 -20.82 3.25 -37.84
CA ALA A 76 -20.78 2.28 -36.74
C ALA A 76 -19.92 1.05 -37.06
N GLN A 77 -19.83 0.67 -38.35
CA GLN A 77 -18.99 -0.43 -38.79
C GLN A 77 -17.50 -0.03 -38.85
N GLU A 78 -17.20 1.19 -39.28
CA GLU A 78 -15.85 1.77 -39.21
C GLU A 78 -15.36 1.95 -37.76
N PHE A 79 -16.25 2.36 -36.85
CA PHE A 79 -15.95 2.44 -35.42
C PHE A 79 -15.60 1.08 -34.81
N ARG A 80 -16.39 0.03 -35.09
CA ARG A 80 -16.09 -1.33 -34.61
C ARG A 80 -14.77 -1.86 -35.16
N TYR A 81 -14.42 -1.51 -36.39
CA TYR A 81 -13.13 -1.88 -36.98
C TYR A 81 -11.96 -1.15 -36.29
N ALA A 82 -12.11 0.15 -36.03
CA ALA A 82 -11.12 0.93 -35.28
C ALA A 82 -10.96 0.43 -33.84
N GLU A 83 -12.05 0.12 -33.15
CA GLU A 83 -12.07 -0.38 -31.77
C GLU A 83 -11.34 -1.74 -31.64
N MET A 84 -11.59 -2.66 -32.57
CA MET A 84 -10.92 -3.96 -32.64
C MET A 84 -9.40 -3.82 -32.88
N THR A 85 -9.02 -2.88 -33.74
CA THR A 85 -7.61 -2.56 -34.05
C THR A 85 -6.89 -1.93 -32.84
N VAL A 86 -7.58 -1.08 -32.06
CA VAL A 86 -7.04 -0.48 -30.82
C VAL A 86 -6.88 -1.53 -29.71
N GLN A 87 -7.80 -2.49 -29.63
CA GLN A 87 -7.80 -3.51 -28.58
C GLN A 87 -6.67 -4.54 -28.74
N GLU A 88 -6.31 -4.92 -29.98
CA GLU A 88 -5.15 -5.80 -30.26
C GLU A 88 -3.79 -5.14 -29.93
N SER A 89 -3.71 -3.81 -29.86
CA SER A 89 -2.48 -3.04 -29.68
C SER A 89 -2.18 -2.62 -28.22
N SER A 90 -2.98 -3.05 -27.24
CA SER A 90 -3.15 -2.29 -25.98
C SER A 90 -2.20 -2.60 -24.81
N GLU A 91 -1.55 -3.76 -24.69
CA GLU A 91 -0.87 -4.10 -23.41
C GLU A 91 0.57 -3.55 -23.25
N VAL A 92 1.35 -3.43 -24.33
CA VAL A 92 2.76 -3.00 -24.27
C VAL A 92 2.90 -1.48 -24.44
N THR A 93 1.89 -0.84 -25.04
CA THR A 93 1.90 0.56 -25.48
C THR A 93 1.41 1.50 -24.38
N MET A 94 0.54 1.02 -23.49
CA MET A 94 -0.10 1.83 -22.43
C MET A 94 0.90 2.32 -21.37
N GLN A 95 1.89 1.51 -20.98
CA GLN A 95 2.88 1.89 -19.97
C GLN A 95 3.83 3.01 -20.44
N GLY A 96 4.21 3.00 -21.72
CA GLY A 96 5.03 4.06 -22.31
C GLY A 96 4.28 5.37 -22.50
N LEU A 97 2.98 5.28 -22.81
CA LEU A 97 2.07 6.42 -22.91
C LEU A 97 1.77 7.01 -21.53
N GLU A 98 1.56 6.18 -20.51
CA GLU A 98 1.27 6.59 -19.13
C GLU A 98 2.43 7.36 -18.51
N SER A 99 3.68 6.88 -18.69
CA SER A 99 4.87 7.62 -18.25
C SER A 99 5.02 8.96 -18.95
N TYR A 100 4.52 9.10 -20.17
CA TYR A 100 4.62 10.33 -20.96
C TYR A 100 3.54 11.36 -20.57
N ILE A 101 2.30 10.90 -20.40
CA ILE A 101 1.18 11.72 -19.95
C ILE A 101 1.53 12.38 -18.61
N ARG A 102 2.11 11.63 -17.66
CA ARG A 102 2.57 12.17 -16.37
C ARG A 102 3.64 13.27 -16.48
N THR A 103 4.40 13.31 -17.56
CA THR A 103 5.43 14.35 -17.78
C THR A 103 4.93 15.57 -18.55
N ASN A 104 3.75 15.49 -19.18
CA ASN A 104 3.19 16.57 -19.98
C ASN A 104 1.85 17.05 -19.42
N THR A 105 1.92 18.02 -18.51
CA THR A 105 0.76 18.57 -17.79
C THR A 105 -0.33 19.13 -18.72
N LYS A 106 0.02 19.67 -19.89
CA LYS A 106 -0.97 20.16 -20.87
C LYS A 106 -1.73 19.02 -21.54
N LEU A 107 -1.04 17.93 -21.86
CA LEU A 107 -1.65 16.74 -22.43
C LEU A 107 -2.51 16.03 -21.40
N GLU A 108 -2.04 15.93 -20.15
CA GLU A 108 -2.79 15.35 -19.04
C GLU A 108 -4.11 16.10 -18.79
N LEU A 109 -4.08 17.43 -18.74
CA LEU A 109 -5.28 18.26 -18.58
C LEU A 109 -6.26 18.11 -19.76
N ALA A 110 -5.77 18.09 -21.00
CA ALA A 110 -6.61 17.94 -22.18
C ALA A 110 -7.24 16.54 -22.28
N ILE A 111 -6.49 15.49 -21.91
CA ILE A 111 -7.01 14.11 -21.81
C ILE A 111 -8.05 14.03 -20.70
N HIS A 112 -7.83 14.65 -19.55
CA HIS A 112 -8.79 14.65 -18.46
C HIS A 112 -10.11 15.32 -18.86
N GLU A 113 -10.04 16.47 -19.56
CA GLU A 113 -11.23 17.15 -20.10
C GLU A 113 -11.93 16.30 -21.17
N MET A 114 -11.19 15.65 -22.06
CA MET A 114 -11.75 14.76 -23.07
C MET A 114 -12.47 13.56 -22.45
N ILE A 115 -11.86 12.91 -21.46
CA ILE A 115 -12.46 11.80 -20.72
C ILE A 115 -13.76 12.25 -20.05
N ASP A 116 -13.78 13.41 -19.39
CA ASP A 116 -15.00 13.93 -18.76
C ASP A 116 -16.14 14.12 -19.79
N LEU A 117 -15.85 14.75 -20.94
CA LEU A 117 -16.86 15.01 -21.96
C LEU A 117 -17.35 13.74 -22.65
N VAL A 118 -16.45 12.83 -23.03
CA VAL A 118 -16.82 11.55 -23.66
C VAL A 118 -17.67 10.74 -22.71
N THR A 119 -17.30 10.67 -21.42
CA THR A 119 -18.07 9.83 -20.50
C THR A 119 -19.45 10.39 -20.20
N ARG A 120 -19.64 11.72 -20.27
CA ARG A 120 -20.98 12.31 -20.23
C ARG A 120 -21.84 11.88 -21.44
N ILE A 121 -21.27 11.84 -22.64
CA ILE A 121 -21.99 11.37 -23.85
C ILE A 121 -22.33 9.89 -23.73
N GLU A 122 -21.37 9.06 -23.34
CA GLU A 122 -21.60 7.63 -23.14
C GLU A 122 -22.70 7.38 -22.11
N SER A 123 -22.70 8.13 -20.99
CA SER A 123 -23.77 8.07 -20.00
C SER A 123 -25.13 8.41 -20.61
N ILE A 124 -25.26 9.53 -21.33
CA ILE A 124 -26.52 9.94 -21.96
C ILE A 124 -26.98 8.91 -23.00
N HIS A 125 -26.05 8.32 -23.76
CA HIS A 125 -26.35 7.29 -24.75
C HIS A 125 -26.85 5.99 -24.10
N ASN A 126 -26.22 5.54 -23.01
CA ASN A 126 -26.68 4.37 -22.26
C ASN A 126 -28.11 4.57 -21.71
N HIS A 127 -28.41 5.76 -21.18
CA HIS A 127 -29.78 6.10 -20.76
C HIS A 127 -30.76 6.10 -21.93
N TYR A 128 -30.36 6.61 -23.10
CA TYR A 128 -31.18 6.54 -24.32
C TYR A 128 -31.57 5.11 -24.69
N GLU A 129 -30.59 4.18 -24.71
CA GLU A 129 -30.87 2.78 -25.04
C GLU A 129 -31.86 2.14 -24.04
N GLU A 130 -31.67 2.38 -22.74
CA GLU A 130 -32.58 1.87 -21.70
C GLU A 130 -34.00 2.44 -21.84
N TYR A 131 -34.12 3.73 -22.17
CA TYR A 131 -35.41 4.42 -22.34
C TYR A 131 -36.14 4.00 -23.60
N VAL A 132 -35.42 3.70 -24.68
CA VAL A 132 -36.01 3.17 -25.91
C VAL A 132 -36.49 1.73 -25.71
N GLU A 133 -35.74 0.90 -24.99
CA GLU A 133 -36.09 -0.51 -24.78
C GLU A 133 -37.34 -0.68 -23.88
N HIS A 134 -37.56 0.21 -22.91
CA HIS A 134 -38.66 0.11 -21.94
C HIS A 134 -39.58 1.33 -21.90
N PHE A 135 -39.74 2.04 -23.02
CA PHE A 135 -40.44 3.33 -23.13
C PHE A 135 -41.78 3.40 -22.37
N ASP A 136 -42.61 2.37 -22.49
CA ASP A 136 -43.96 2.34 -21.90
C ASP A 136 -43.99 2.25 -20.36
N HIS A 137 -42.84 2.01 -19.72
CA HIS A 137 -42.72 1.76 -18.28
C HIS A 137 -42.13 2.93 -17.50
N PHE A 138 -41.66 3.98 -18.18
CA PHE A 138 -41.10 5.18 -17.56
C PHE A 138 -42.15 6.27 -17.35
N GLU A 139 -41.93 7.08 -16.32
CA GLU A 139 -42.76 8.27 -16.13
C GLU A 139 -42.53 9.29 -17.25
N ARG A 140 -43.61 9.93 -17.67
CA ARG A 140 -43.56 10.98 -18.71
C ARG A 140 -42.61 12.11 -18.30
N ASP A 141 -42.61 12.49 -17.03
CA ASP A 141 -41.69 13.50 -16.48
C ASP A 141 -40.22 13.09 -16.65
N THR A 142 -39.89 11.81 -16.39
CA THR A 142 -38.55 11.25 -16.60
C THR A 142 -38.11 11.38 -18.06
N LEU A 143 -38.99 11.01 -18.99
CA LEU A 143 -38.72 11.08 -20.43
C LEU A 143 -38.61 12.53 -20.94
N GLU A 144 -39.44 13.44 -20.44
CA GLU A 144 -39.38 14.86 -20.77
C GLU A 144 -38.10 15.52 -20.23
N LYS A 145 -37.70 15.21 -19.00
CA LYS A 145 -36.43 15.68 -18.41
C LYS A 145 -35.23 15.16 -19.17
N PHE A 146 -35.24 13.89 -19.58
CA PHE A 146 -34.19 13.34 -20.43
C PHE A 146 -34.11 14.04 -21.79
N ALA A 147 -35.26 14.23 -22.46
CA ALA A 147 -35.30 14.93 -23.73
C ALA A 147 -34.76 16.36 -23.60
N ARG A 148 -35.14 17.09 -22.55
CA ARG A 148 -34.59 18.42 -22.23
C ARG A 148 -33.08 18.37 -22.01
N ALA A 149 -32.57 17.43 -21.22
CA ALA A 149 -31.14 17.27 -20.97
C ALA A 149 -30.32 17.02 -22.25
N VAL A 150 -30.92 16.38 -23.27
CA VAL A 150 -30.27 16.14 -24.57
C VAL A 150 -30.29 17.38 -25.47
N ILE A 151 -31.41 18.12 -25.52
CA ILE A 151 -31.66 19.16 -26.53
C ILE A 151 -31.46 20.60 -26.05
N GLU A 152 -31.40 20.85 -24.74
CA GLU A 152 -31.31 22.21 -24.20
C GLU A 152 -30.05 22.94 -24.67
N GLU A 153 -30.17 24.26 -24.90
CA GLU A 153 -29.05 25.10 -25.33
C GLU A 153 -28.18 25.51 -24.13
N ASN A 154 -27.47 24.54 -23.56
CA ASN A 154 -26.56 24.76 -22.45
C ASN A 154 -25.23 24.02 -22.68
N ALA A 155 -24.20 24.36 -21.89
CA ALA A 155 -22.86 23.79 -22.04
C ALA A 155 -22.75 22.32 -21.60
N VAL A 156 -23.84 21.73 -21.09
CA VAL A 156 -23.89 20.41 -20.44
C VAL A 156 -24.76 19.41 -21.22
N SER A 157 -25.54 19.88 -22.20
CA SER A 157 -26.34 19.03 -23.07
C SER A 157 -25.50 18.38 -24.15
N VAL A 158 -26.02 17.34 -24.81
CA VAL A 158 -25.34 16.70 -25.94
C VAL A 158 -25.02 17.72 -27.03
N LYS A 159 -25.94 18.66 -27.29
CA LYS A 159 -25.76 19.78 -28.23
C LYS A 159 -24.57 20.68 -27.84
N GLY A 160 -24.32 20.90 -26.55
CA GLY A 160 -23.20 21.69 -26.04
C GLY A 160 -21.87 20.92 -25.90
N ILE A 161 -21.92 19.62 -25.58
CA ILE A 161 -20.74 18.79 -25.36
C ILE A 161 -20.06 18.41 -26.68
N LEU A 162 -20.83 18.05 -27.72
CA LEU A 162 -20.28 17.56 -29.00
C LEU A 162 -19.30 18.56 -29.67
N PRO A 163 -19.63 19.87 -29.79
CA PRO A 163 -18.70 20.86 -30.35
C PRO A 163 -17.41 21.03 -29.52
N ARG A 164 -17.51 20.79 -28.20
CA ARG A 164 -16.38 20.94 -27.27
C ARG A 164 -15.41 19.75 -27.38
N ILE A 165 -15.92 18.52 -27.53
CA ILE A 165 -15.11 17.34 -27.90
C ILE A 165 -14.43 17.60 -29.24
N GLN A 166 -15.16 18.08 -30.24
CA GLN A 166 -14.60 18.39 -31.55
C GLN A 166 -13.46 19.42 -31.47
N SER A 167 -13.62 20.45 -30.64
CA SER A 167 -12.59 21.48 -30.40
C SER A 167 -11.37 20.94 -29.66
N LEU A 168 -11.55 20.10 -28.64
CA LEU A 168 -10.46 19.48 -27.88
C LEU A 168 -9.63 18.52 -28.72
N VAL A 169 -10.30 17.70 -29.55
CA VAL A 169 -9.63 16.68 -30.35
C VAL A 169 -9.01 17.26 -31.62
N GLY A 170 -9.75 18.12 -32.33
CA GLY A 170 -9.35 18.70 -33.62
C GLY A 170 -8.58 20.02 -33.53
N GLY A 171 -8.64 20.72 -32.40
CA GLY A 171 -8.14 22.10 -32.25
C GLY A 171 -9.10 23.15 -32.83
N PRO A 172 -8.93 24.44 -32.49
CA PRO A 172 -9.79 25.51 -32.97
C PRO A 172 -9.68 25.69 -34.50
N SER A 173 -10.82 25.91 -35.18
CA SER A 173 -10.92 26.06 -36.63
C SER A 173 -10.28 27.34 -37.20
N GLY A 174 -9.79 28.24 -36.34
CA GLY A 174 -9.18 29.53 -36.70
C GLY A 174 -7.67 29.58 -36.42
N ASN A 175 -6.90 30.12 -37.36
CA ASN A 175 -5.44 30.27 -37.24
C ASN A 175 -4.99 31.23 -36.11
N GLU A 176 -5.89 32.06 -35.57
CA GLU A 176 -5.56 33.11 -34.60
C GLU A 176 -5.15 32.57 -33.21
N PHE A 177 -5.61 31.37 -32.82
CA PHE A 177 -5.28 30.77 -31.51
C PHE A 177 -4.10 29.78 -31.55
N ARG A 178 -3.60 29.42 -32.75
CA ARG A 178 -2.44 28.51 -32.91
C ARG A 178 -1.13 29.14 -32.40
N ILE A 179 -1.04 30.47 -32.37
CA ILE A 179 0.13 31.24 -31.94
C ILE A 179 0.29 31.22 -30.40
N LEU A 180 -0.82 31.03 -29.67
CA LEU A 180 -0.84 30.94 -28.19
C LEU A 180 -0.60 29.51 -27.65
N GLY A 181 -0.37 28.53 -28.54
CA GLY A 181 -0.05 27.16 -28.16
C GLY A 181 -1.24 26.22 -27.94
N ASN A 182 -2.47 26.61 -28.33
CA ASN A 182 -3.63 25.71 -28.35
C ASN A 182 -3.61 24.84 -29.60
N ARG A 183 -3.05 23.63 -29.47
CA ARG A 183 -3.08 22.55 -30.48
C ARG A 183 -4.09 21.48 -30.04
N GLY A 184 -4.77 20.85 -31.00
CA GLY A 184 -5.70 19.74 -30.71
C GLY A 184 -4.98 18.51 -30.14
N LEU A 185 -5.71 17.66 -29.41
CA LEU A 185 -5.16 16.48 -28.73
C LEU A 185 -4.42 15.52 -29.68
N LEU A 186 -4.95 15.31 -30.88
CA LEU A 186 -4.29 14.51 -31.92
C LEU A 186 -2.99 15.14 -32.42
N GLU A 187 -2.93 16.47 -32.49
CA GLU A 187 -1.74 17.21 -32.92
C GLU A 187 -0.67 17.15 -31.82
N LEU A 188 -1.05 17.34 -30.55
CA LEU A 188 -0.15 17.22 -29.39
C LEU A 188 0.49 15.84 -29.29
N ILE A 189 -0.30 14.77 -29.49
CA ILE A 189 0.20 13.39 -29.50
C ILE A 189 1.12 13.17 -30.71
N ALA A 190 0.73 13.61 -31.90
CA ALA A 190 1.51 13.40 -33.13
C ALA A 190 2.86 14.14 -33.15
N ILE A 191 2.92 15.37 -32.59
CA ILE A 191 4.15 16.17 -32.53
C ILE A 191 5.17 15.52 -31.60
N ASP A 192 4.73 14.96 -30.48
CA ASP A 192 5.65 14.42 -29.48
C ASP A 192 6.05 12.97 -29.74
N MET A 193 5.14 12.16 -30.33
CA MET A 193 5.51 10.84 -30.86
C MET A 193 6.60 10.95 -31.95
N LYS A 194 6.60 12.03 -32.75
CA LYS A 194 7.69 12.35 -33.68
C LYS A 194 8.99 12.74 -32.97
N ALA A 195 8.93 13.36 -31.79
CA ALA A 195 10.11 13.72 -30.99
C ALA A 195 10.72 12.48 -30.29
N LYS A 196 9.91 11.57 -29.74
CA LYS A 196 10.37 10.31 -29.10
C LYS A 196 10.90 9.25 -30.05
N LYS A 197 10.59 9.33 -31.35
CA LYS A 197 11.24 8.53 -32.41
C LYS A 197 12.78 8.66 -32.39
N MET A 198 13.31 9.75 -31.82
CA MET A 198 14.75 9.99 -31.68
C MET A 198 15.38 9.40 -30.42
N GLU A 199 14.62 9.14 -29.34
CA GLU A 199 15.14 8.59 -28.07
C GLU A 199 14.95 7.06 -27.93
N MET A 200 13.92 6.47 -28.55
CA MET A 200 13.61 5.03 -28.47
C MET A 200 14.58 4.10 -29.22
N LYS A 201 15.68 4.64 -29.76
CA LYS A 201 16.72 3.85 -30.44
C LYS A 201 17.65 3.10 -29.48
N ASN A 202 17.63 3.42 -28.17
CA ASN A 202 18.70 2.99 -27.25
C ASN A 202 18.34 2.04 -26.10
N ASN A 203 17.08 1.63 -25.87
CA ASN A 203 16.75 0.81 -24.68
C ASN A 203 15.84 -0.41 -24.93
N LEU A 204 15.88 -1.02 -26.13
CA LEU A 204 15.00 -2.13 -26.51
C LEU A 204 15.68 -3.52 -26.48
N ILE A 205 16.55 -3.77 -25.49
CA ILE A 205 17.20 -5.09 -25.33
C ILE A 205 16.85 -5.76 -23.98
N LEU A 206 16.24 -5.04 -23.03
CA LEU A 206 16.10 -5.55 -21.64
C LEU A 206 14.71 -6.12 -21.28
N LEU A 207 13.67 -5.91 -22.09
CA LEU A 207 12.28 -6.13 -21.65
C LEU A 207 11.64 -7.46 -22.09
N CYS A 208 12.22 -8.17 -23.07
CA CYS A 208 11.63 -9.40 -23.60
C CYS A 208 11.83 -10.64 -22.71
N SER A 209 12.50 -10.53 -21.56
CA SER A 209 12.83 -11.68 -20.70
C SER A 209 11.75 -12.05 -19.67
N ILE A 210 10.72 -11.21 -19.48
CA ILE A 210 9.87 -11.30 -18.26
C ILE A 210 8.46 -11.87 -18.53
N ILE A 211 7.96 -11.85 -19.77
CA ILE A 211 6.51 -12.02 -20.02
C ILE A 211 6.02 -13.48 -20.11
N VAL A 212 6.89 -14.50 -20.11
CA VAL A 212 6.43 -15.91 -20.29
C VAL A 212 6.05 -16.63 -18.98
N SER A 213 5.97 -15.96 -17.83
CA SER A 213 5.85 -16.66 -16.53
C SER A 213 4.57 -16.47 -15.71
N LEU A 214 3.53 -15.79 -16.20
CA LEU A 214 2.31 -15.59 -15.40
C LEU A 214 1.02 -15.80 -16.20
N SER A 215 0.62 -17.06 -16.35
CA SER A 215 -0.80 -17.41 -16.45
C SER A 215 -1.04 -18.71 -15.68
N SER A 216 -1.55 -18.57 -14.46
CA SER A 216 -2.08 -19.69 -13.68
C SER A 216 -3.33 -19.19 -12.97
N ILE A 217 -4.42 -19.88 -13.23
CA ILE A 217 -5.79 -19.63 -12.79
C ILE A 217 -5.86 -19.70 -11.26
N VAL A 218 -6.22 -18.61 -10.59
CA VAL A 218 -6.52 -18.59 -9.14
C VAL A 218 -8.04 -18.77 -8.97
N LYS A 219 -8.45 -19.92 -8.45
CA LYS A 219 -9.77 -20.09 -7.84
C LYS A 219 -9.70 -19.51 -6.43
N THR A 220 -10.37 -18.40 -6.17
CA THR A 220 -10.51 -17.83 -4.83
C THR A 220 -11.43 -18.69 -3.98
N ALA A 221 -10.88 -19.25 -2.89
CA ALA A 221 -11.70 -19.84 -1.84
C ALA A 221 -12.52 -18.72 -1.18
N ARG A 222 -13.86 -18.87 -1.15
CA ARG A 222 -14.74 -17.95 -0.42
C ARG A 222 -14.56 -18.19 1.07
N HIS A 223 -14.11 -17.17 1.80
CA HIS A 223 -14.07 -17.17 3.26
C HIS A 223 -15.39 -16.63 3.84
N ASP A 224 -15.78 -17.13 5.00
CA ASP A 224 -17.02 -16.75 5.67
C ASP A 224 -16.95 -15.32 6.24
N GLY A 225 -17.89 -14.48 5.83
CA GLY A 225 -17.99 -13.08 6.23
C GLY A 225 -17.57 -12.09 5.14
N SER A 226 -18.00 -10.84 5.29
CA SER A 226 -17.74 -9.75 4.34
C SER A 226 -17.08 -8.56 5.03
N THR A 227 -16.41 -7.69 4.27
CA THR A 227 -16.00 -6.38 4.80
C THR A 227 -17.20 -5.63 5.38
N GLU A 228 -16.93 -4.66 6.26
CA GLU A 228 -18.00 -3.85 6.87
C GLU A 228 -18.80 -3.09 5.83
N CYS A 229 -18.12 -2.41 4.90
CA CYS A 229 -18.80 -1.63 3.88
C CYS A 229 -19.64 -2.51 2.93
N ASP A 230 -19.16 -3.73 2.59
CA ASP A 230 -19.94 -4.70 1.83
C ASP A 230 -21.16 -5.22 2.61
N TYR A 231 -21.01 -5.46 3.90
CA TYR A 231 -22.13 -5.88 4.76
C TYR A 231 -23.21 -4.82 4.84
N VAL A 232 -22.81 -3.58 5.13
CA VAL A 232 -23.75 -2.44 5.25
C VAL A 232 -24.45 -2.20 3.92
N ARG A 233 -23.73 -2.29 2.79
CA ARG A 233 -24.30 -2.22 1.44
C ARG A 233 -25.37 -3.30 1.22
N ASN A 234 -25.04 -4.56 1.48
CA ASN A 234 -25.97 -5.68 1.27
C ASN A 234 -27.19 -5.60 2.20
N PHE A 235 -26.99 -5.19 3.45
CA PHE A 235 -28.07 -4.97 4.41
C PHE A 235 -29.03 -3.89 3.91
N TYR A 236 -28.51 -2.76 3.41
CA TYR A 236 -29.34 -1.70 2.86
C TYR A 236 -30.17 -2.19 1.66
N ILE A 237 -29.55 -2.90 0.70
CA ILE A 237 -30.26 -3.44 -0.46
C ILE A 237 -31.43 -4.34 -0.04
N GLN A 238 -31.24 -5.20 0.96
CA GLN A 238 -32.31 -6.08 1.48
C GLN A 238 -33.41 -5.29 2.18
N MET A 239 -33.04 -4.31 3.02
CA MET A 239 -33.99 -3.43 3.69
C MET A 239 -34.82 -2.63 2.67
N GLU A 240 -34.16 -2.06 1.67
CA GLU A 240 -34.74 -1.26 0.60
C GLU A 240 -35.74 -2.06 -0.24
N LYS A 241 -35.39 -3.29 -0.67
CA LYS A 241 -36.33 -4.21 -1.32
C LYS A 241 -37.56 -4.51 -0.46
N GLY A 242 -37.35 -4.78 0.84
CA GLY A 242 -38.42 -5.02 1.78
C GLY A 242 -39.36 -3.83 1.99
N LEU A 243 -38.82 -2.61 1.93
CA LEU A 243 -39.62 -1.38 2.00
C LEU A 243 -40.49 -1.22 0.74
N TRP A 244 -39.91 -1.44 -0.45
CA TRP A 244 -40.65 -1.40 -1.71
C TRP A 244 -41.83 -2.38 -1.70
N GLU A 245 -41.56 -3.65 -1.41
CA GLU A 245 -42.57 -4.72 -1.45
C GLU A 245 -43.70 -4.54 -0.43
N LYS A 246 -43.40 -4.03 0.76
CA LYS A 246 -44.36 -3.98 1.88
C LYS A 246 -45.12 -2.68 1.97
N TYR A 247 -44.46 -1.54 1.68
CA TYR A 247 -45.00 -0.22 2.00
C TYR A 247 -45.19 0.67 0.77
N VAL A 248 -44.55 0.38 -0.36
CA VAL A 248 -44.56 1.27 -1.53
C VAL A 248 -45.39 0.68 -2.67
N ASP A 249 -45.13 -0.57 -3.07
CA ASP A 249 -45.81 -1.23 -4.22
C ASP A 249 -47.17 -1.82 -3.86
N LYS A 250 -47.30 -2.35 -2.63
CA LYS A 250 -48.58 -2.87 -2.16
C LYS A 250 -49.44 -1.73 -1.65
N VAL A 251 -50.65 -1.61 -2.21
CA VAL A 251 -51.77 -0.89 -1.60
C VAL A 251 -52.18 -1.67 -0.35
N SER A 252 -51.39 -1.50 0.72
CA SER A 252 -51.65 -2.10 2.02
C SER A 252 -52.83 -1.39 2.69
N VAL A 253 -53.41 -2.03 3.71
CA VAL A 253 -54.47 -1.46 4.58
C VAL A 253 -54.01 -0.18 5.29
N LEU A 254 -52.71 0.12 5.26
CA LEU A 254 -52.07 1.25 5.93
C LEU A 254 -52.36 2.58 5.21
N SER A 255 -52.62 3.61 5.98
CA SER A 255 -52.74 4.99 5.53
C SER A 255 -51.42 5.49 4.91
N ARG A 256 -51.49 6.57 4.11
CA ARG A 256 -50.31 7.22 3.54
C ARG A 256 -49.29 7.61 4.61
N ASN A 257 -49.74 8.18 5.74
CA ASN A 257 -48.87 8.61 6.82
C ASN A 257 -48.20 7.43 7.54
N GLU A 258 -48.90 6.31 7.74
CA GLU A 258 -48.30 5.11 8.31
C GLU A 258 -47.21 4.52 7.40
N ARG A 259 -47.44 4.50 6.08
CA ARG A 259 -46.44 4.05 5.10
C ARG A 259 -45.20 4.95 5.13
N LEU A 260 -45.40 6.27 5.11
CA LEU A 260 -44.32 7.25 5.22
C LEU A 260 -43.54 7.08 6.52
N TYR A 261 -44.21 6.95 7.66
CA TYR A 261 -43.55 6.72 8.95
C TYR A 261 -42.65 5.48 8.92
N LYS A 262 -43.11 4.36 8.34
CA LYS A 262 -42.27 3.17 8.19
C LYS A 262 -41.04 3.41 7.31
N ILE A 263 -41.20 4.11 6.19
CA ILE A 263 -40.10 4.43 5.28
C ILE A 263 -39.07 5.34 5.97
N PHE A 264 -39.52 6.44 6.57
CA PHE A 264 -38.66 7.39 7.30
C PHE A 264 -37.95 6.71 8.48
N ASN A 265 -38.68 6.01 9.34
CA ASN A 265 -38.11 5.40 10.53
C ASN A 265 -37.08 4.32 10.20
N GLN A 266 -37.32 3.48 9.18
CA GLN A 266 -36.33 2.46 8.78
C GLN A 266 -35.05 3.08 8.23
N HIS A 267 -35.14 4.12 7.40
CA HIS A 267 -33.96 4.84 6.93
C HIS A 267 -33.23 5.53 8.08
N PHE A 268 -33.95 6.19 8.99
CA PHE A 268 -33.37 6.83 10.16
C PHE A 268 -32.63 5.83 11.06
N MET A 269 -33.26 4.69 11.38
CA MET A 269 -32.64 3.63 12.17
C MET A 269 -31.38 3.07 11.49
N PHE A 270 -31.44 2.82 10.18
CA PHE A 270 -30.29 2.36 9.41
C PHE A 270 -29.12 3.35 9.46
N ILE A 271 -29.39 4.65 9.26
CA ILE A 271 -28.37 5.70 9.32
C ILE A 271 -27.78 5.79 10.73
N GLN A 272 -28.62 5.80 11.75
CA GLN A 272 -28.20 5.84 13.16
C GLN A 272 -27.45 4.58 13.59
N GLN A 273 -27.60 3.45 12.90
CA GLN A 273 -26.87 2.24 13.24
C GLN A 273 -25.53 2.13 12.49
N TYR A 274 -25.52 2.41 11.19
CA TYR A 274 -24.41 2.05 10.30
C TYR A 274 -23.71 3.24 9.63
N LEU A 275 -24.35 4.41 9.59
CA LEU A 275 -23.83 5.61 8.93
C LEU A 275 -23.65 6.78 9.91
N LYS A 276 -23.47 6.45 11.20
CA LYS A 276 -23.26 7.41 12.30
C LYS A 276 -22.01 8.27 12.15
N ASP A 277 -21.00 7.74 11.46
CA ASP A 277 -19.73 8.42 11.22
C ASP A 277 -19.96 9.60 10.27
N ASP A 278 -19.95 10.80 10.86
CA ASP A 278 -19.58 12.01 10.17
C ASP A 278 -18.23 11.77 9.48
N TYR A 279 -18.03 12.38 8.31
CA TYR A 279 -16.74 12.42 7.64
C TYR A 279 -15.67 12.89 8.65
N ASP A 280 -14.96 11.96 9.28
CA ASP A 280 -13.84 12.31 10.13
C ASP A 280 -12.68 12.61 9.19
N GLY A 281 -12.48 13.89 8.90
CA GLY A 281 -11.35 14.35 8.07
C GLY A 281 -10.01 13.84 8.61
N ALA A 282 -9.92 13.49 9.91
CA ALA A 282 -8.73 12.87 10.47
C ALA A 282 -8.44 11.48 9.90
N ASP A 283 -9.47 10.66 9.62
CA ASP A 283 -9.28 9.33 9.05
C ASP A 283 -8.73 9.44 7.62
N PHE A 284 -9.18 10.41 6.81
CA PHE A 284 -8.76 10.62 5.43
C PHE A 284 -7.52 11.52 5.26
N SER A 285 -6.98 12.11 6.33
CA SER A 285 -5.78 12.98 6.30
C SER A 285 -4.55 12.33 5.67
N VAL A 286 -4.45 11.00 5.73
CA VAL A 286 -3.41 10.24 5.04
C VAL A 286 -3.69 10.23 3.54
N LEU A 287 -4.95 10.05 3.13
CA LEU A 287 -5.40 10.04 1.73
C LEU A 287 -5.26 11.41 1.05
N GLU A 288 -5.40 12.53 1.78
CA GLU A 288 -5.16 13.90 1.25
C GLU A 288 -3.78 14.09 0.60
N ARG A 289 -2.80 13.26 0.97
CA ARG A 289 -1.44 13.29 0.42
C ARG A 289 -1.30 12.58 -0.92
N PHE A 290 -2.34 11.85 -1.33
CA PHE A 290 -2.36 11.07 -2.57
C PHE A 290 -3.09 11.87 -3.64
N TYR A 291 -2.45 12.05 -4.79
CA TYR A 291 -3.05 12.74 -5.93
C TYR A 291 -4.35 12.05 -6.36
N GLU A 292 -4.39 10.72 -6.29
CA GLU A 292 -5.55 9.89 -6.61
C GLU A 292 -6.77 10.23 -5.76
N TRP A 293 -6.59 10.47 -4.47
CA TRP A 293 -7.68 10.91 -3.60
C TRP A 293 -8.16 12.31 -3.99
N ASN A 294 -7.24 13.24 -4.23
CA ASN A 294 -7.58 14.63 -4.56
C ASN A 294 -8.40 14.76 -5.85
N MET A 295 -8.33 13.80 -6.77
CA MET A 295 -9.17 13.75 -7.96
C MET A 295 -10.65 13.46 -7.65
N ILE A 296 -10.93 12.65 -6.63
CA ILE A 296 -12.29 12.20 -6.27
C ILE A 296 -12.83 12.89 -5.02
N GLU A 297 -11.97 13.50 -4.21
CA GLU A 297 -12.33 14.10 -2.94
C GLU A 297 -13.47 15.14 -3.05
N PRO A 298 -13.48 16.06 -4.03
CA PRO A 298 -14.57 17.02 -4.15
C PRO A 298 -15.93 16.34 -4.40
N ASP A 299 -15.93 15.28 -5.22
CA ASP A 299 -17.13 14.50 -5.54
C ASP A 299 -17.62 13.73 -4.32
N VAL A 300 -16.70 13.11 -3.57
CA VAL A 300 -16.99 12.42 -2.30
C VAL A 300 -17.55 13.38 -1.25
N LYS A 301 -16.92 14.55 -1.08
CA LYS A 301 -17.37 15.60 -0.14
C LYS A 301 -18.76 16.12 -0.51
N SER A 302 -19.03 16.33 -1.79
CA SER A 302 -20.34 16.79 -2.27
C SER A 302 -21.47 15.87 -1.83
N ILE A 303 -21.33 14.55 -2.09
CA ILE A 303 -22.33 13.55 -1.66
C ILE A 303 -22.45 13.49 -0.13
N HIS A 304 -21.32 13.58 0.58
CA HIS A 304 -21.35 13.54 2.04
C HIS A 304 -22.09 14.74 2.65
N VAL A 305 -21.85 15.94 2.12
CA VAL A 305 -22.53 17.17 2.54
C VAL A 305 -24.03 17.06 2.30
N LEU A 306 -24.45 16.64 1.10
CA LEU A 306 -25.86 16.44 0.79
C LEU A 306 -26.53 15.42 1.74
N PHE A 307 -25.84 14.30 2.00
CA PHE A 307 -26.33 13.26 2.89
C PHE A 307 -26.48 13.74 4.34
N ARG A 308 -25.49 14.44 4.87
CA ARG A 308 -25.50 14.92 6.26
C ARG A 308 -26.44 16.11 6.45
N ASP A 309 -26.33 17.11 5.58
CA ASP A 309 -26.95 18.41 5.79
C ASP A 309 -28.39 18.46 5.27
N ASN A 310 -28.76 17.62 4.30
CA ASN A 310 -30.14 17.56 3.79
C ASN A 310 -30.83 16.27 4.21
N PHE A 311 -30.32 15.10 3.80
CA PHE A 311 -31.05 13.83 4.00
C PHE A 311 -31.26 13.49 5.48
N ARG A 312 -30.20 13.53 6.29
CA ARG A 312 -30.29 13.24 7.73
C ARG A 312 -31.21 14.22 8.47
N ARG A 313 -31.10 15.52 8.16
CA ARG A 313 -31.93 16.55 8.78
C ARG A 313 -33.41 16.42 8.43
N VAL A 314 -33.72 16.04 7.18
CA VAL A 314 -35.11 15.76 6.76
C VAL A 314 -35.67 14.58 7.54
N LEU A 315 -34.91 13.50 7.69
CA LEU A 315 -35.34 12.33 8.48
C LEU A 315 -35.57 12.69 9.96
N GLU A 316 -34.63 13.41 10.56
CA GLU A 316 -34.71 13.84 11.97
C GLU A 316 -35.92 14.77 12.21
N ARG A 317 -36.07 15.81 11.38
CA ARG A 317 -37.17 16.77 11.50
C ARG A 317 -38.53 16.07 11.39
N GLU A 318 -38.73 15.27 10.35
CA GLU A 318 -40.03 14.62 10.12
C GLU A 318 -40.40 13.63 11.23
N LEU A 319 -39.43 12.92 11.81
CA LEU A 319 -39.68 11.98 12.91
C LEU A 319 -39.84 12.67 14.27
N GLU A 320 -39.29 13.87 14.46
CA GLU A 320 -39.51 14.68 15.66
C GLU A 320 -40.89 15.37 15.65
N THR A 321 -41.35 15.84 14.48
CA THR A 321 -42.61 16.59 14.36
C THR A 321 -43.83 15.71 14.19
N ASN A 322 -43.68 14.49 13.65
CA ASN A 322 -44.80 13.63 13.28
C ASN A 322 -44.74 12.28 13.99
N ASP A 323 -45.67 12.06 14.94
CA ASP A 323 -46.02 10.72 15.42
C ASP A 323 -47.10 10.10 14.50
N ILE A 324 -47.42 8.82 14.69
CA ILE A 324 -48.47 8.09 13.93
C ILE A 324 -49.82 8.85 13.96
N ASN A 325 -50.04 9.70 14.97
CA ASN A 325 -51.24 10.51 15.18
C ASN A 325 -51.06 12.03 14.92
N GLY A 326 -49.94 12.49 14.35
CA GLY A 326 -49.60 13.91 14.15
C GLY A 326 -50.22 14.57 12.90
N ASP A 327 -49.87 15.85 12.65
CA ASP A 327 -50.37 16.72 11.56
C ASP A 327 -49.98 16.26 10.12
N GLY A 328 -49.26 15.14 10.02
CA GLY A 328 -48.84 14.51 8.76
C GLY A 328 -47.48 14.99 8.27
N PHE A 329 -46.82 14.15 7.48
CA PHE A 329 -45.50 14.46 6.90
C PHE A 329 -45.55 15.68 5.98
N ASP A 330 -44.52 16.54 6.03
CA ASP A 330 -44.42 17.71 5.15
C ASP A 330 -44.15 17.27 3.72
N GLU A 331 -45.23 17.22 2.92
CA GLU A 331 -45.16 16.84 1.50
C GLU A 331 -44.25 17.78 0.71
N ARG A 332 -44.19 19.08 1.04
CA ARG A 332 -43.35 20.03 0.30
C ARG A 332 -41.87 19.78 0.57
N ALA A 333 -41.50 19.64 1.85
CA ALA A 333 -40.11 19.36 2.21
C ALA A 333 -39.63 18.01 1.66
N SER A 334 -40.51 16.99 1.67
CA SER A 334 -40.21 15.67 1.11
C SER A 334 -39.98 15.72 -0.42
N LEU A 335 -40.81 16.47 -1.14
CA LEU A 335 -40.69 16.61 -2.59
C LEU A 335 -39.50 17.48 -3.00
N ASP A 336 -39.21 18.54 -2.25
CA ASP A 336 -38.02 19.39 -2.44
C ASP A 336 -36.73 18.56 -2.30
N PHE A 337 -36.64 17.73 -1.26
CA PHE A 337 -35.52 16.80 -1.10
C PHE A 337 -35.41 15.79 -2.26
N ALA A 338 -36.55 15.27 -2.73
CA ALA A 338 -36.58 14.33 -3.84
C ALA A 338 -36.07 14.97 -5.14
N GLU A 339 -36.47 16.20 -5.40
CA GLU A 339 -36.01 17.00 -6.54
C GLU A 339 -34.50 17.32 -6.42
N THR A 340 -34.04 17.73 -5.23
CA THR A 340 -32.60 17.98 -4.97
C THR A 340 -31.75 16.74 -5.25
N SER A 341 -32.20 15.57 -4.80
CA SER A 341 -31.41 14.33 -4.92
C SER A 341 -31.41 13.72 -6.32
N LEU A 342 -32.49 13.93 -7.10
CA LEU A 342 -32.68 13.26 -8.40
C LEU A 342 -32.44 14.17 -9.60
N SER A 343 -32.67 15.47 -9.49
CA SER A 343 -32.80 16.35 -10.66
C SER A 343 -32.09 17.69 -10.53
N ASP A 344 -31.61 18.08 -9.35
CA ASP A 344 -30.95 19.37 -9.16
C ASP A 344 -29.59 19.41 -9.88
N PRO A 345 -29.41 20.32 -10.86
CA PRO A 345 -28.14 20.48 -11.58
C PRO A 345 -26.98 20.91 -10.69
N LEU A 346 -27.25 21.53 -9.52
CA LEU A 346 -26.25 21.93 -8.53
C LEU A 346 -25.75 20.73 -7.71
N TRP A 347 -26.56 19.66 -7.61
CA TRP A 347 -26.26 18.46 -6.83
C TRP A 347 -26.56 17.18 -7.60
N PRO A 348 -25.89 16.93 -8.75
CA PRO A 348 -26.25 15.83 -9.65
C PRO A 348 -25.73 14.49 -9.11
N VAL A 349 -26.39 13.94 -8.08
CA VAL A 349 -25.94 12.74 -7.33
C VAL A 349 -25.53 11.60 -8.25
N ASN A 350 -26.39 11.21 -9.21
CA ASN A 350 -26.05 10.11 -10.11
C ASN A 350 -24.83 10.42 -11.00
N ALA A 351 -24.75 11.63 -11.56
CA ALA A 351 -23.61 12.03 -12.39
C ALA A 351 -22.31 12.11 -11.58
N THR A 352 -22.37 12.56 -10.33
CA THR A 352 -21.22 12.56 -9.40
C THR A 352 -20.75 11.12 -9.13
N LEU A 353 -21.67 10.18 -8.91
CA LEU A 353 -21.31 8.76 -8.73
C LEU A 353 -20.73 8.14 -10.02
N GLU A 354 -21.26 8.48 -11.19
CA GLU A 354 -20.69 8.07 -12.49
C GLU A 354 -19.28 8.64 -12.68
N LYS A 355 -19.04 9.90 -12.31
CA LYS A 355 -17.71 10.50 -12.36
C LYS A 355 -16.72 9.79 -11.45
N ILE A 356 -17.10 9.48 -10.20
CA ILE A 356 -16.29 8.66 -9.30
C ILE A 356 -15.99 7.30 -9.95
N GLN A 357 -16.99 6.68 -10.56
CA GLN A 357 -16.83 5.40 -11.24
C GLN A 357 -15.81 5.49 -12.39
N ASN A 358 -15.87 6.52 -13.22
CA ASN A 358 -14.93 6.71 -14.33
C ASN A 358 -13.49 6.89 -13.85
N ASN A 359 -13.29 7.60 -12.74
CA ASN A 359 -11.98 7.71 -12.12
C ASN A 359 -11.45 6.34 -11.67
N ILE A 360 -12.30 5.49 -11.11
CA ILE A 360 -11.93 4.14 -10.66
C ILE A 360 -11.44 3.27 -11.83
N TYR A 361 -12.22 3.18 -12.92
CA TYR A 361 -11.93 2.26 -14.03
C TYR A 361 -11.06 2.89 -15.10
N ASN A 362 -11.51 3.99 -15.69
CA ASN A 362 -10.89 4.57 -16.89
C ASN A 362 -9.57 5.26 -16.53
N GLN A 363 -9.46 5.82 -15.32
CA GLN A 363 -8.23 6.44 -14.84
C GLN A 363 -7.38 5.53 -13.95
N GLY A 364 -7.82 4.29 -13.71
CA GLY A 364 -7.04 3.27 -12.98
C GLY A 364 -6.73 3.63 -11.53
N LEU A 365 -7.64 4.30 -10.83
CA LEU A 365 -7.44 4.88 -9.49
C LEU A 365 -6.71 3.94 -8.51
N TYR A 366 -7.19 2.71 -8.34
CA TYR A 366 -6.63 1.77 -7.37
C TYR A 366 -5.20 1.33 -7.73
N TYR A 367 -4.87 1.16 -9.01
CA TYR A 367 -3.51 0.79 -9.44
C TYR A 367 -2.51 1.93 -9.22
N LYS A 368 -2.93 3.17 -9.44
CA LYS A 368 -2.11 4.36 -9.19
C LYS A 368 -1.91 4.58 -7.69
N ALA A 369 -2.99 4.51 -6.91
CA ALA A 369 -2.94 4.63 -5.46
C ALA A 369 -2.04 3.56 -4.81
N LYS A 370 -2.05 2.32 -5.33
CA LYS A 370 -1.14 1.24 -4.91
C LYS A 370 0.33 1.67 -5.06
N SER A 371 0.67 2.19 -6.23
CA SER A 371 2.03 2.56 -6.58
C SER A 371 2.53 3.72 -5.72
N GLU A 372 1.68 4.72 -5.52
CA GLU A 372 1.99 5.87 -4.66
C GLU A 372 2.11 5.47 -3.18
N ALA A 373 1.23 4.59 -2.68
CA ALA A 373 1.28 4.12 -1.29
C ALA A 373 2.56 3.36 -0.97
N LYS A 374 3.13 2.65 -1.94
CA LYS A 374 4.45 2.01 -1.79
C LYS A 374 5.57 3.04 -1.65
N ILE A 375 5.54 4.13 -2.43
CA ILE A 375 6.56 5.20 -2.38
C ILE A 375 6.42 5.99 -1.08
N SER A 376 5.19 6.24 -0.66
CA SER A 376 4.84 7.04 0.51
C SER A 376 4.81 6.25 1.83
N LEU A 377 5.28 4.99 1.86
CA LEU A 377 5.31 4.14 3.06
C LEU A 377 6.03 4.78 4.25
N CYS A 378 7.06 5.59 4.02
CA CYS A 378 7.74 6.32 5.11
C CYS A 378 6.90 7.46 5.71
N LEU A 379 5.94 7.98 4.96
CA LEU A 379 5.05 9.07 5.35
C LEU A 379 3.76 8.53 5.95
N SER A 380 3.29 7.38 5.47
CA SER A 380 2.09 6.70 5.96
C SER A 380 2.45 5.67 7.03
N ARG A 381 1.88 5.77 8.23
CA ARG A 381 1.91 4.67 9.22
C ARG A 381 0.95 3.53 8.83
N ARG A 382 0.86 3.22 7.55
CA ARG A 382 -0.09 2.30 6.92
C ARG A 382 0.63 1.49 5.85
N SER A 383 0.32 0.20 5.75
CA SER A 383 0.78 -0.59 4.61
C SER A 383 0.02 -0.19 3.33
N PRO A 384 0.61 -0.38 2.13
CA PRO A 384 -0.03 -0.02 0.87
C PRO A 384 -1.42 -0.64 0.71
N GLN A 385 -1.60 -1.90 1.09
CA GLN A 385 -2.90 -2.57 1.03
C GLN A 385 -3.95 -1.92 1.96
N GLN A 386 -3.55 -1.43 3.13
CA GLN A 386 -4.46 -0.75 4.07
C GLN A 386 -4.90 0.63 3.55
N VAL A 387 -4.01 1.36 2.85
CA VAL A 387 -4.37 2.61 2.17
C VAL A 387 -5.43 2.35 1.10
N LEU A 388 -5.27 1.29 0.31
CA LEU A 388 -6.25 0.89 -0.70
C LEU A 388 -7.58 0.49 -0.08
N TYR A 389 -7.57 -0.32 0.99
CA TYR A 389 -8.79 -0.71 1.68
C TYR A 389 -9.56 0.49 2.22
N GLN A 390 -8.85 1.49 2.74
CA GLN A 390 -9.47 2.73 3.18
C GLN A 390 -10.10 3.52 2.02
N LEU A 391 -9.40 3.63 0.88
CA LEU A 391 -9.92 4.28 -0.31
C LEU A 391 -11.20 3.58 -0.80
N TYR A 392 -11.18 2.25 -0.84
CA TYR A 392 -12.34 1.42 -1.19
C TYR A 392 -13.52 1.64 -0.23
N HIS A 393 -13.24 1.69 1.07
CA HIS A 393 -14.25 1.98 2.09
C HIS A 393 -14.89 3.36 1.86
N ALA A 394 -14.08 4.41 1.64
CA ALA A 394 -14.56 5.77 1.40
C ALA A 394 -15.52 5.84 0.20
N ILE A 395 -15.08 5.27 -0.94
CA ILE A 395 -15.83 5.25 -2.18
C ILE A 395 -17.12 4.46 -2.00
N THR A 396 -17.03 3.25 -1.45
CA THR A 396 -18.21 2.38 -1.23
C THR A 396 -19.26 3.05 -0.37
N MET A 397 -18.85 3.67 0.75
CA MET A 397 -19.78 4.32 1.65
C MET A 397 -20.40 5.57 1.01
N THR A 398 -19.66 6.27 0.15
CA THR A 398 -20.16 7.40 -0.64
C THR A 398 -21.20 6.96 -1.67
N GLU A 399 -20.90 5.90 -2.43
CA GLU A 399 -21.83 5.32 -3.40
C GLU A 399 -23.12 4.86 -2.72
N LEU A 400 -23.01 4.20 -1.56
CA LEU A 400 -24.17 3.76 -0.79
C LEU A 400 -25.02 4.93 -0.29
N LYS A 401 -24.41 6.01 0.20
CA LYS A 401 -25.12 7.22 0.63
C LYS A 401 -25.89 7.86 -0.52
N GLY A 402 -25.26 8.03 -1.68
CA GLY A 402 -25.92 8.56 -2.88
C GLY A 402 -27.06 7.66 -3.36
N TYR A 403 -26.82 6.35 -3.44
CA TYR A 403 -27.85 5.37 -3.81
C TYR A 403 -29.05 5.39 -2.86
N ALA A 404 -28.80 5.46 -1.54
CA ALA A 404 -29.85 5.48 -0.53
C ALA A 404 -30.75 6.72 -0.64
N MET A 405 -30.15 7.90 -0.89
CA MET A 405 -30.91 9.13 -1.11
C MET A 405 -31.81 9.01 -2.36
N MET A 406 -31.28 8.50 -3.48
CA MET A 406 -32.07 8.35 -4.71
C MET A 406 -33.22 7.35 -4.55
N GLN A 407 -33.00 6.20 -3.91
CA GLN A 407 -34.06 5.23 -3.66
C GLN A 407 -35.14 5.77 -2.74
N PHE A 408 -34.74 6.45 -1.65
CA PHE A 408 -35.68 7.12 -0.76
C PHE A 408 -36.54 8.13 -1.51
N SER A 409 -35.95 8.95 -2.38
CA SER A 409 -36.67 9.92 -3.21
C SER A 409 -37.71 9.28 -4.12
N TYR A 410 -37.39 8.16 -4.79
CA TYR A 410 -38.39 7.42 -5.58
C TYR A 410 -39.53 6.86 -4.73
N MET A 411 -39.23 6.34 -3.53
CA MET A 411 -40.27 5.88 -2.60
C MET A 411 -41.20 7.02 -2.18
N LEU A 412 -40.66 8.22 -1.91
CA LEU A 412 -41.47 9.40 -1.56
C LEU A 412 -42.38 9.79 -2.72
N LEU A 413 -41.84 9.97 -3.92
CA LEU A 413 -42.60 10.40 -5.09
C LEU A 413 -43.78 9.46 -5.37
N LYS A 414 -43.57 8.14 -5.27
CA LYS A 414 -44.66 7.17 -5.43
C LYS A 414 -45.67 7.23 -4.28
N THR A 415 -45.21 7.32 -3.04
CA THR A 415 -46.10 7.33 -1.86
C THR A 415 -46.97 8.59 -1.79
N TYR A 416 -46.48 9.73 -2.28
CA TYR A 416 -47.24 10.97 -2.43
C TYR A 416 -48.10 11.02 -3.71
N GLY A 417 -48.01 10.01 -4.58
CA GLY A 417 -48.82 9.92 -5.80
C GLY A 417 -48.38 10.85 -6.93
N LYS A 418 -47.09 11.18 -7.01
CA LYS A 418 -46.52 12.01 -8.10
C LYS A 418 -46.12 11.20 -9.35
N GLY A 419 -46.16 9.88 -9.28
CA GLY A 419 -45.83 8.95 -10.37
C GLY A 419 -45.59 7.54 -9.82
N ASN A 420 -45.41 6.54 -10.69
CA ASN A 420 -45.13 5.16 -10.33
C ASN A 420 -43.66 4.91 -10.00
N TYR A 421 -42.71 5.55 -10.70
CA TYR A 421 -41.25 5.55 -10.46
C TYR A 421 -40.58 4.18 -10.20
N THR A 422 -41.27 3.09 -10.53
CA THR A 422 -40.85 1.72 -10.16
C THR A 422 -39.77 1.23 -11.11
N GLN A 423 -39.89 1.58 -12.39
CA GLN A 423 -38.90 1.26 -13.41
C GLN A 423 -37.60 2.03 -13.16
N GLU A 424 -37.69 3.32 -12.82
CA GLU A 424 -36.56 4.18 -12.47
C GLU A 424 -35.81 3.64 -11.24
N SER A 425 -36.56 3.31 -10.17
CA SER A 425 -35.97 2.69 -8.97
C SER A 425 -35.29 1.36 -9.29
N TYR A 426 -35.93 0.51 -10.10
CA TYR A 426 -35.38 -0.79 -10.49
C TYR A 426 -34.07 -0.64 -11.29
N LEU A 427 -34.03 0.26 -12.27
CA LEU A 427 -32.82 0.54 -13.06
C LEU A 427 -31.71 1.14 -12.20
N MET A 428 -32.04 2.08 -11.32
CA MET A 428 -31.08 2.65 -10.36
C MET A 428 -30.46 1.55 -9.48
N ARG A 429 -31.27 0.60 -8.99
CA ARG A 429 -30.78 -0.56 -8.23
C ARG A 429 -29.87 -1.45 -9.08
N LYS A 430 -30.30 -1.83 -10.28
CA LYS A 430 -29.51 -2.66 -11.21
C LYS A 430 -28.16 -2.02 -11.54
N ASN A 431 -28.14 -0.70 -11.79
CA ASN A 431 -26.93 0.05 -12.12
C ASN A 431 -25.99 0.16 -10.90
N PHE A 432 -26.54 0.39 -9.70
CA PHE A 432 -25.77 0.35 -8.46
C PHE A 432 -25.15 -1.05 -8.20
N GLU A 433 -25.94 -2.12 -8.29
CA GLU A 433 -25.46 -3.49 -8.10
C GLU A 433 -24.35 -3.84 -9.12
N LYS A 434 -24.50 -3.43 -10.38
CA LYS A 434 -23.48 -3.59 -11.44
C LYS A 434 -22.19 -2.82 -11.14
N ARG A 435 -22.28 -1.57 -10.70
CA ARG A 435 -21.10 -0.74 -10.33
C ARG A 435 -20.36 -1.34 -9.13
N ALA A 436 -21.09 -1.73 -8.10
CA ALA A 436 -20.54 -2.34 -6.89
C ALA A 436 -19.81 -3.66 -7.20
N ALA A 437 -20.42 -4.55 -8.00
CA ALA A 437 -19.81 -5.83 -8.38
C ALA A 437 -18.49 -5.65 -9.14
N LYS A 438 -18.45 -4.74 -10.12
CA LYS A 438 -17.21 -4.41 -10.84
C LYS A 438 -16.14 -3.84 -9.90
N SER A 439 -16.54 -3.04 -8.90
CA SER A 439 -15.61 -2.33 -7.99
C SER A 439 -14.98 -3.31 -7.03
N GLN A 440 -15.78 -4.26 -6.53
CA GLN A 440 -15.34 -5.39 -5.72
C GLN A 440 -14.36 -6.28 -6.48
N GLU A 441 -14.66 -6.64 -7.73
CA GLU A 441 -13.76 -7.46 -8.57
C GLU A 441 -12.40 -6.78 -8.78
N LEU A 442 -12.41 -5.49 -9.14
CA LEU A 442 -11.19 -4.71 -9.30
C LEU A 442 -10.40 -4.64 -7.99
N MET A 443 -11.09 -4.37 -6.88
CA MET A 443 -10.44 -4.25 -5.58
C MET A 443 -9.78 -5.56 -5.13
N GLN A 444 -10.44 -6.71 -5.30
CA GLN A 444 -9.84 -8.02 -5.01
C GLN A 444 -8.53 -8.22 -5.78
N LYS A 445 -8.53 -7.96 -7.09
CA LYS A 445 -7.34 -8.08 -7.95
C LYS A 445 -6.21 -7.16 -7.48
N VAL A 446 -6.51 -5.91 -7.16
CA VAL A 446 -5.49 -4.94 -6.73
C VAL A 446 -4.96 -5.31 -5.34
N MET A 447 -5.81 -5.77 -4.42
CA MET A 447 -5.40 -6.18 -3.07
C MET A 447 -4.47 -7.40 -3.09
N GLU A 448 -4.71 -8.37 -3.98
CA GLU A 448 -3.89 -9.58 -4.12
C GLU A 448 -2.43 -9.24 -4.45
N ILE A 449 -2.21 -8.23 -5.30
CA ILE A 449 -0.86 -7.82 -5.74
C ILE A 449 -0.25 -6.70 -4.89
N SER A 450 -0.92 -6.27 -3.82
CA SER A 450 -0.50 -5.14 -2.98
C SER A 450 0.27 -5.57 -1.74
N GLU A 451 1.31 -4.81 -1.40
CA GLU A 451 2.16 -5.11 -0.26
C GLU A 451 1.43 -4.86 1.07
N ARG A 452 1.55 -5.82 1.98
CA ARG A 452 0.99 -5.76 3.35
C ARG A 452 2.04 -5.45 4.41
N ASP A 453 3.31 -5.44 4.00
CA ASP A 453 4.45 -5.21 4.88
C ASP A 453 4.48 -3.73 5.31
N LEU A 454 4.74 -3.50 6.59
CA LEU A 454 4.96 -2.17 7.17
C LEU A 454 6.18 -2.21 8.08
N TRP A 455 7.05 -1.22 7.92
CA TRP A 455 8.29 -1.05 8.67
C TRP A 455 8.59 0.45 8.81
N ARG A 456 9.53 0.81 9.69
CA ARG A 456 9.82 2.21 10.02
C ARG A 456 11.05 2.73 9.29
N CYS A 457 10.90 3.86 8.62
CA CYS A 457 12.02 4.57 8.02
C CYS A 457 12.87 5.27 9.08
N ASP A 458 14.07 5.70 8.71
CA ASP A 458 14.96 6.37 9.68
C ASP A 458 14.35 7.70 10.15
N PRO A 459 14.38 7.97 11.47
CA PRO A 459 13.92 9.23 12.03
C PRO A 459 14.84 10.37 11.57
N ASN A 460 14.39 11.61 11.73
CA ASN A 460 15.23 12.77 11.43
C ASN A 460 16.43 12.89 12.38
N LYS A 461 16.32 12.34 13.58
CA LYS A 461 17.39 12.29 14.58
C LYS A 461 17.34 10.95 15.31
N HIS A 462 18.50 10.30 15.41
CA HIS A 462 18.66 9.06 16.17
C HIS A 462 18.98 9.34 17.63
N GLU A 463 18.25 8.67 18.52
CA GLU A 463 18.38 8.69 19.98
C GLU A 463 18.38 7.25 20.50
N GLU A 464 19.42 6.88 21.26
CA GLU A 464 19.57 5.53 21.82
C GLU A 464 18.48 5.25 22.87
N GLY A 465 17.93 4.04 22.87
CA GLY A 465 16.84 3.62 23.74
C GLY A 465 15.44 4.03 23.27
N SER A 466 15.34 5.02 22.36
CA SER A 466 14.07 5.48 21.77
C SER A 466 13.93 5.06 20.30
N THR A 467 14.96 5.32 19.49
CA THR A 467 14.93 5.04 18.05
C THR A 467 15.83 3.89 17.64
N TYR A 468 16.87 3.59 18.43
CA TYR A 468 17.74 2.45 18.21
C TYR A 468 18.30 1.89 19.52
N ILE A 469 18.72 0.64 19.50
CA ILE A 469 19.41 -0.04 20.60
C ILE A 469 20.73 -0.59 20.09
N GLN A 470 21.78 -0.50 20.91
CA GLN A 470 23.09 -1.08 20.63
C GLN A 470 23.31 -2.36 21.42
N VAL A 471 23.88 -3.36 20.77
CA VAL A 471 24.68 -4.37 21.46
C VAL A 471 26.00 -3.72 21.83
N THR A 472 26.47 -3.86 23.06
CA THR A 472 27.70 -3.18 23.51
C THR A 472 28.81 -4.16 23.86
N ARG A 473 30.04 -3.79 23.48
CA ARG A 473 31.29 -4.54 23.77
C ARG A 473 31.25 -6.01 23.32
N LEU A 474 30.58 -6.31 22.22
CA LEU A 474 30.71 -7.58 21.50
C LEU A 474 31.71 -7.38 20.37
N LEU A 475 32.79 -8.18 20.37
CA LEU A 475 33.84 -8.15 19.35
C LEU A 475 34.48 -6.77 19.18
N GLN A 476 35.06 -6.20 20.23
CA GLN A 476 35.60 -4.84 20.20
C GLN A 476 37.12 -4.82 19.96
N GLY A 477 37.63 -3.87 19.18
CA GLY A 477 39.07 -3.63 19.03
C GLY A 477 39.78 -3.42 20.38
N TYR A 478 40.89 -4.11 20.59
CA TYR A 478 41.66 -4.15 21.82
C TYR A 478 43.15 -4.26 21.50
N ILE A 479 43.99 -3.52 22.22
CA ILE A 479 45.43 -3.47 21.96
C ILE A 479 46.09 -4.36 22.99
N GLU A 480 46.96 -5.27 22.58
CA GLU A 480 47.69 -6.14 23.50
C GLU A 480 49.08 -6.42 22.94
N ASN A 481 50.09 -6.56 23.81
CA ASN A 481 51.44 -6.89 23.37
C ASN A 481 51.59 -8.40 23.17
N GLU A 482 52.40 -8.82 22.19
CA GLU A 482 52.71 -10.24 21.92
C GLU A 482 53.14 -11.00 23.18
N VAL A 483 53.89 -10.35 24.08
CA VAL A 483 54.34 -10.94 25.36
C VAL A 483 53.19 -11.36 26.27
N ASP A 484 52.04 -10.71 26.18
CA ASP A 484 50.87 -10.95 27.04
C ASP A 484 49.81 -11.84 26.35
N LEU A 485 50.04 -12.24 25.09
CA LEU A 485 49.16 -13.07 24.27
C LEU A 485 49.44 -14.58 24.35
N ASN A 486 50.47 -14.99 25.10
CA ASN A 486 50.83 -16.40 25.30
C ASN A 486 51.20 -16.68 26.77
N ARG A 487 51.18 -17.97 27.14
CA ARG A 487 51.45 -18.42 28.52
C ARG A 487 52.93 -18.32 28.89
N GLU A 488 53.81 -18.49 27.91
CA GLU A 488 55.26 -18.45 28.10
C GLU A 488 55.76 -17.03 28.39
N GLY A 489 54.94 -16.01 28.13
CA GLY A 489 55.30 -14.63 28.29
C GLY A 489 56.41 -14.22 27.31
N GLY A 490 56.39 -14.71 26.06
CA GLY A 490 57.42 -14.51 25.04
C GLY A 490 56.94 -13.74 23.80
N CYS A 491 57.85 -13.37 22.90
CA CYS A 491 57.54 -12.64 21.66
C CYS A 491 58.10 -13.39 20.45
N TRP A 492 57.82 -14.69 20.41
CA TRP A 492 58.37 -15.63 19.42
C TRP A 492 57.60 -15.61 18.11
N GLU A 493 56.33 -15.23 18.20
CA GLU A 493 55.35 -15.25 17.13
C GLU A 493 54.97 -13.82 16.75
N THR A 494 54.38 -13.66 15.57
CA THR A 494 53.87 -12.36 15.11
C THR A 494 52.38 -12.20 15.43
N CYS A 495 51.87 -10.97 15.50
CA CYS A 495 50.44 -10.72 15.76
C CYS A 495 49.45 -11.61 14.97
N PRO A 496 49.61 -11.86 13.65
CA PRO A 496 48.70 -12.72 12.89
C PRO A 496 48.71 -14.20 13.31
N HIS A 497 49.70 -14.68 14.07
CA HIS A 497 49.69 -16.03 14.63
C HIS A 497 48.54 -16.20 15.64
N TYR A 498 48.19 -15.13 16.37
CA TYR A 498 47.18 -15.16 17.42
C TYR A 498 45.76 -14.99 16.88
N GLN A 499 45.26 -16.03 16.20
CA GLN A 499 43.89 -16.06 15.67
C GLN A 499 42.82 -16.22 16.76
N LEU A 500 43.14 -16.96 17.83
CA LEU A 500 42.29 -17.14 19.02
C LEU A 500 43.20 -17.33 20.25
N THR A 501 43.17 -16.40 21.19
CA THR A 501 43.94 -16.44 22.43
C THR A 501 43.21 -15.72 23.58
N GLU A 502 43.88 -15.44 24.68
CA GLU A 502 43.42 -14.65 25.82
C GLU A 502 44.56 -13.80 26.39
N SER A 503 44.24 -12.84 27.23
CA SER A 503 45.24 -12.01 27.91
C SER A 503 45.78 -12.74 29.15
N TYR A 504 47.02 -13.22 29.08
CA TYR A 504 47.64 -14.07 30.11
C TYR A 504 48.29 -13.28 31.25
N GLY A 505 48.69 -12.04 31.00
CA GLY A 505 49.44 -11.25 31.96
C GLY A 505 49.41 -9.75 31.65
N CYS A 506 50.25 -9.02 32.36
CA CYS A 506 50.58 -7.65 32.01
C CYS A 506 52.06 -7.42 32.30
N PHE A 507 52.90 -7.66 31.29
CA PHE A 507 54.35 -7.62 31.44
C PHE A 507 54.80 -6.24 31.89
N LYS A 508 55.48 -6.20 33.05
CA LYS A 508 56.04 -4.98 33.67
C LYS A 508 55.06 -3.81 33.81
N GLU A 509 53.76 -4.08 33.94
CA GLU A 509 52.74 -3.03 34.05
C GLU A 509 52.84 -1.98 32.92
N LEU A 510 53.14 -2.43 31.69
CA LEU A 510 53.22 -1.59 30.51
C LEU A 510 51.81 -1.08 30.10
N TYR A 511 51.53 -0.95 28.80
CA TYR A 511 50.25 -0.37 28.35
C TYR A 511 49.03 -1.15 28.84
N CYS A 512 49.12 -2.47 29.00
CA CYS A 512 48.09 -3.33 29.59
C CYS A 512 47.57 -2.86 30.97
N ALA A 513 48.39 -2.18 31.79
CA ALA A 513 47.98 -1.64 33.09
C ALA A 513 47.24 -0.29 32.96
N LYS A 514 47.39 0.39 31.81
CA LYS A 514 46.79 1.71 31.52
C LYS A 514 45.43 1.61 30.83
N GLN A 515 44.95 0.39 30.57
CA GLN A 515 43.65 0.13 29.96
C GLN A 515 42.90 -0.98 30.73
N PRO A 516 41.56 -1.03 30.63
CA PRO A 516 40.81 -2.14 31.21
C PRO A 516 41.17 -3.46 30.50
N LYS A 517 41.62 -4.47 31.25
CA LYS A 517 41.92 -5.80 30.71
C LYS A 517 40.75 -6.39 29.91
N CYS A 518 41.04 -7.04 28.79
CA CYS A 518 40.09 -7.94 28.14
C CYS A 518 40.04 -9.28 28.89
N SER A 519 38.92 -9.55 29.57
CA SER A 519 38.75 -10.75 30.41
C SER A 519 38.24 -11.99 29.66
N GLY A 520 37.90 -11.82 28.37
CA GLY A 520 37.40 -12.88 27.51
C GLY A 520 38.41 -13.35 26.48
N LYS A 521 37.93 -13.69 25.27
CA LYS A 521 38.78 -14.18 24.18
C LYS A 521 39.27 -13.02 23.31
N LEU A 522 40.52 -13.13 22.87
CA LEU A 522 41.13 -12.26 21.88
C LEU A 522 41.18 -13.00 20.54
N LEU A 523 40.66 -12.37 19.51
CA LEU A 523 40.43 -12.95 18.19
C LEU A 523 41.14 -12.13 17.13
N PHE A 524 41.59 -12.78 16.06
CA PHE A 524 42.05 -12.15 14.82
C PHE A 524 43.03 -10.99 15.06
N CYS A 525 44.07 -11.22 15.87
CA CYS A 525 45.09 -10.21 16.14
C CYS A 525 45.87 -9.86 14.87
N ASN A 526 46.12 -8.58 14.67
CA ASN A 526 46.85 -8.07 13.51
C ASN A 526 47.89 -7.03 13.91
N PHE A 527 49.00 -7.02 13.18
CA PHE A 527 50.03 -5.99 13.28
C PHE A 527 49.75 -4.87 12.28
N PHE A 528 49.92 -3.62 12.71
CA PHE A 528 49.72 -2.42 11.88
C PHE A 528 50.99 -1.59 11.81
N ASP A 529 51.55 -1.22 12.96
CA ASP A 529 52.86 -0.58 13.11
C ASP A 529 53.38 -0.81 14.55
N ALA A 530 54.67 -0.56 14.76
CA ALA A 530 55.37 -0.76 16.02
C ALA A 530 54.94 0.26 17.08
N ASP A 531 54.85 1.54 16.70
CA ASP A 531 54.64 2.64 17.65
C ASP A 531 53.33 3.38 17.34
N MET A 532 52.58 3.72 18.40
CA MET A 532 51.27 4.36 18.29
C MET A 532 50.94 5.30 19.45
N TRP A 533 50.04 6.25 19.19
CA TRP A 533 49.37 7.09 20.17
C TRP A 533 47.90 6.67 20.27
N VAL A 534 47.50 6.21 21.45
CA VAL A 534 46.13 5.78 21.72
C VAL A 534 45.38 6.89 22.42
N CYS A 535 44.22 7.28 21.90
CA CYS A 535 43.29 8.15 22.59
C CYS A 535 42.24 7.31 23.34
N PRO A 536 42.30 7.20 24.68
CA PRO A 536 41.34 6.42 25.45
C PRO A 536 39.97 7.12 25.47
N SER A 537 38.92 6.31 25.45
CA SER A 537 37.55 6.77 25.63
C SER A 537 37.22 7.05 27.10
N HIS A 538 36.18 7.87 27.32
CA HIS A 538 35.69 8.18 28.66
C HIS A 538 35.31 6.90 29.45
N PRO A 539 35.60 6.79 30.77
CA PRO A 539 35.29 5.60 31.56
C PRO A 539 33.82 5.21 31.63
N MET A 540 32.89 6.12 31.36
CA MET A 540 31.45 5.81 31.26
C MET A 540 31.03 5.36 29.85
N SER A 541 31.88 5.55 28.85
CA SER A 541 31.62 5.08 27.48
C SER A 541 31.68 3.55 27.41
N SER A 542 30.92 2.99 26.47
CA SER A 542 31.06 1.60 26.03
C SER A 542 32.36 1.38 25.26
N ARG A 543 32.88 2.43 24.62
CA ARG A 543 34.12 2.42 23.82
C ARG A 543 35.37 2.27 24.70
N ARG A 544 36.44 1.71 24.12
CA ARG A 544 37.78 1.65 24.72
C ARG A 544 38.65 2.80 24.22
N TYR A 545 38.57 3.08 22.92
CA TYR A 545 39.36 4.11 22.27
C TYR A 545 38.47 5.04 21.42
N GLU A 546 38.85 6.32 21.34
CA GLU A 546 38.27 7.24 20.37
C GLU A 546 38.93 7.05 19.00
N TYR A 547 40.27 7.00 18.98
CA TYR A 547 41.09 6.71 17.80
C TYR A 547 42.47 6.16 18.22
N ILE A 548 43.18 5.58 17.25
CA ILE A 548 44.57 5.12 17.37
C ILE A 548 45.35 5.74 16.20
N GLU A 549 46.46 6.42 16.49
CA GLU A 549 47.34 7.03 15.48
C GLU A 549 48.69 6.33 15.49
N TYR A 550 49.13 5.79 14.36
CA TYR A 550 50.44 5.14 14.20
C TYR A 550 51.49 6.14 13.70
N GLU A 551 52.77 5.84 13.96
CA GLU A 551 53.90 6.72 13.58
C GLU A 551 54.04 6.93 12.08
N ASN A 552 53.65 5.96 11.26
CA ASN A 552 53.56 6.10 9.81
C ASN A 552 52.44 7.06 9.32
N GLY A 553 51.70 7.70 10.23
CA GLY A 553 50.61 8.63 9.94
C GLY A 553 49.24 7.97 9.71
N LYS A 554 49.14 6.64 9.77
CA LYS A 554 47.87 5.92 9.66
C LYS A 554 47.04 6.12 10.93
N VAL A 555 45.78 6.53 10.77
CA VAL A 555 44.83 6.67 11.87
C VAL A 555 43.72 5.64 11.72
N LEU A 556 43.42 4.93 12.81
CA LEU A 556 42.22 4.10 12.96
C LEU A 556 41.20 4.88 13.78
N GLY A 557 40.00 5.09 13.25
CA GLY A 557 39.02 5.98 13.84
C GLY A 557 39.11 7.42 13.32
N GLU A 558 38.37 8.33 13.95
CA GLU A 558 38.38 9.75 13.60
C GLU A 558 39.29 10.53 14.55
N ARG A 559 40.39 11.09 14.01
CA ARG A 559 41.27 11.96 14.78
C ARG A 559 40.51 13.22 15.24
N LYS A 560 40.27 13.31 16.54
CA LYS A 560 39.62 14.44 17.22
C LYS A 560 40.44 14.87 18.42
N ASN A 561 40.05 15.98 19.06
CA ASN A 561 40.70 16.40 20.30
C ASN A 561 40.52 15.30 21.38
N CYS A 562 41.63 14.77 21.88
CA CYS A 562 41.62 13.71 22.87
C CYS A 562 41.48 14.29 24.28
N LEU A 563 40.27 14.23 24.85
CA LEU A 563 39.95 14.87 26.14
C LEU A 563 40.76 14.31 27.32
N LEU A 564 41.10 13.02 27.29
CA LEU A 564 41.86 12.35 28.34
C LEU A 564 43.37 12.36 28.09
N GLY A 565 43.83 13.02 27.02
CA GLY A 565 45.20 12.96 26.54
C GLY A 565 45.52 11.64 25.82
N THR A 566 46.53 11.67 24.96
CA THR A 566 47.00 10.47 24.26
C THR A 566 48.04 9.73 25.10
N THR A 567 48.01 8.40 25.04
CA THR A 567 49.03 7.53 25.63
C THR A 567 49.93 7.00 24.53
N LYS A 568 51.24 7.26 24.62
CA LYS A 568 52.23 6.65 23.72
C LYS A 568 52.44 5.18 24.08
N VAL A 569 52.44 4.32 23.07
CA VAL A 569 52.58 2.87 23.17
C VAL A 569 53.64 2.44 22.16
N ASP A 570 54.80 2.06 22.68
CA ASP A 570 55.99 1.76 21.87
C ASP A 570 56.31 0.27 21.93
N SER A 571 56.53 -0.36 20.76
CA SER A 571 57.05 -1.73 20.71
C SER A 571 58.53 -1.75 21.11
N TRP A 572 59.03 -2.90 21.55
CA TRP A 572 60.36 -2.96 22.18
C TRP A 572 61.08 -4.28 21.90
N TRP A 573 62.42 -4.23 21.99
CA TRP A 573 63.26 -5.41 21.81
C TRP A 573 63.52 -6.11 23.15
N ARG A 574 63.26 -7.42 23.18
CA ARG A 574 63.67 -8.31 24.25
C ARG A 574 64.98 -8.99 23.84
N TYR A 575 66.06 -8.66 24.55
CA TYR A 575 67.42 -9.04 24.15
C TYR A 575 67.75 -8.51 22.73
N LEU A 576 68.67 -9.14 22.00
CA LEU A 576 69.11 -8.64 20.68
C LEU A 576 68.24 -9.03 19.49
N PHE A 577 67.37 -10.03 19.61
CA PHE A 577 66.78 -10.68 18.44
C PHE A 577 65.25 -10.70 18.41
N TRP A 578 64.55 -10.43 19.51
CA TRP A 578 63.10 -10.61 19.55
C TRP A 578 62.41 -9.28 19.77
N HIS A 579 61.55 -8.91 18.83
CA HIS A 579 60.77 -7.70 18.87
C HIS A 579 59.38 -8.03 19.42
N CYS A 580 58.99 -7.37 20.51
CA CYS A 580 57.70 -7.52 21.16
C CYS A 580 56.75 -6.44 20.66
N SER A 581 55.94 -6.80 19.66
CA SER A 581 55.06 -5.87 18.97
C SER A 581 53.72 -5.72 19.69
N TYR A 582 53.08 -4.55 19.55
CA TYR A 582 51.69 -4.38 19.95
C TYR A 582 50.73 -4.77 18.81
N CYS A 583 49.78 -5.63 19.13
CA CYS A 583 48.76 -6.15 18.23
C CYS A 583 47.43 -5.44 18.46
N LEU A 584 46.69 -5.20 17.38
CA LEU A 584 45.25 -4.90 17.47
C LEU A 584 44.48 -6.21 17.30
N CYS A 585 43.85 -6.65 18.38
CA CYS A 585 43.00 -7.84 18.46
C CYS A 585 41.53 -7.45 18.60
N ILE A 586 40.64 -8.42 18.42
CA ILE A 586 39.21 -8.28 18.67
C ILE A 586 38.87 -8.99 19.99
N CYS A 587 38.47 -8.23 20.99
CA CYS A 587 38.09 -8.69 22.32
C CYS A 587 36.60 -9.08 22.36
N ASP A 588 36.34 -10.33 22.71
CA ASP A 588 35.02 -10.84 23.05
C ASP A 588 34.92 -11.12 24.56
N GLU A 589 34.38 -10.17 25.33
CA GLU A 589 34.25 -10.30 26.78
C GLU A 589 32.86 -9.96 27.31
N GLN A 590 32.42 -10.71 28.31
CA GLN A 590 31.25 -10.34 29.11
C GLN A 590 31.66 -9.40 30.24
N GLY A 591 30.75 -8.53 30.67
CA GLY A 591 31.03 -7.63 31.80
C GLY A 591 29.92 -6.61 32.00
N LYS A 592 30.08 -5.71 32.97
CA LYS A 592 29.06 -4.70 33.34
C LYS A 592 28.71 -3.73 32.20
N LYS A 593 29.62 -3.54 31.24
CA LYS A 593 29.46 -2.65 30.09
C LYS A 593 29.10 -3.37 28.78
N SER A 594 28.76 -4.66 28.86
CA SER A 594 28.42 -5.45 27.68
C SER A 594 26.97 -5.90 27.71
N ASP A 595 26.12 -5.23 26.95
CA ASP A 595 24.71 -5.53 26.79
C ASP A 595 24.57 -6.35 25.51
N ARG A 596 24.40 -7.67 25.66
CA ARG A 596 24.50 -8.64 24.56
C ARG A 596 23.53 -9.82 24.73
N TYR A 597 22.46 -9.59 25.47
CA TYR A 597 21.52 -10.63 25.90
C TYR A 597 20.19 -10.44 25.15
N PHE A 598 19.64 -11.52 24.60
CA PHE A 598 18.36 -11.52 23.90
C PHE A 598 17.36 -12.40 24.65
N ASN A 599 16.16 -11.91 24.90
CA ASN A 599 15.12 -12.67 25.59
C ASN A 599 14.62 -13.82 24.70
N LEU A 600 14.53 -15.03 25.28
CA LEU A 600 13.98 -16.23 24.63
C LEU A 600 12.58 -16.59 25.12
N ARG A 601 12.10 -15.94 26.19
CA ARG A 601 10.74 -16.17 26.70
C ARG A 601 9.68 -15.63 25.75
N PRO A 602 8.54 -16.32 25.61
CA PRO A 602 7.45 -15.85 24.78
C PRO A 602 6.72 -14.64 25.34
N THR A 603 6.40 -13.71 24.45
CA THR A 603 5.47 -12.61 24.73
C THR A 603 4.12 -12.93 24.09
N PHE A 604 3.03 -12.87 24.85
CA PHE A 604 1.67 -13.21 24.40
C PHE A 604 0.72 -12.03 24.50
N SER A 605 -0.22 -11.92 23.56
CA SER A 605 -1.43 -11.13 23.78
C SER A 605 -2.37 -11.86 24.73
N ASN A 606 -3.25 -11.12 25.40
CA ASN A 606 -4.28 -11.71 26.25
C ASN A 606 -5.42 -12.30 25.40
N VAL A 607 -5.18 -13.51 24.88
CA VAL A 607 -6.13 -14.26 24.04
C VAL A 607 -7.44 -14.53 24.77
N SER A 608 -7.42 -14.77 26.09
CA SER A 608 -8.64 -14.96 26.89
C SER A 608 -9.57 -13.75 26.93
N SER A 609 -9.03 -12.55 26.71
CA SER A 609 -9.80 -11.30 26.60
C SER A 609 -10.00 -10.88 25.13
N ASN A 610 -9.86 -11.80 24.18
CA ASN A 610 -9.98 -11.56 22.74
C ASN A 610 -8.99 -10.52 22.21
N MET A 611 -7.79 -10.44 22.81
CA MET A 611 -6.74 -9.52 22.38
C MET A 611 -5.81 -10.19 21.37
N VAL A 612 -5.48 -9.46 20.31
CA VAL A 612 -4.55 -9.88 19.24
C VAL A 612 -3.38 -8.91 19.14
N VAL A 613 -2.30 -9.33 18.50
CA VAL A 613 -1.14 -8.46 18.27
C VAL A 613 -1.46 -7.44 17.18
N THR A 614 -1.13 -6.17 17.42
CA THR A 614 -1.33 -5.03 16.50
C THR A 614 -0.03 -4.29 16.15
N GLY A 615 1.06 -4.60 16.83
CA GLY A 615 2.36 -3.96 16.60
C GLY A 615 3.50 -4.64 17.34
N ILE A 616 4.73 -4.25 17.00
CA ILE A 616 5.95 -4.86 17.51
C ILE A 616 7.10 -3.85 17.58
N ARG A 617 8.04 -4.04 18.51
CA ARG A 617 9.31 -3.28 18.57
C ARG A 617 10.39 -4.04 19.32
N PHE A 618 11.65 -3.63 19.12
CA PHE A 618 12.73 -3.99 20.04
C PHE A 618 12.71 -3.07 21.26
N PHE A 619 12.86 -3.66 22.45
CA PHE A 619 12.89 -2.93 23.71
C PHE A 619 14.00 -3.48 24.61
N LYS A 620 14.86 -2.62 25.16
CA LYS A 620 15.94 -3.05 26.06
C LYS A 620 15.60 -2.71 27.51
N GLN A 621 15.51 -3.73 28.36
CA GLN A 621 15.32 -3.58 29.80
C GLN A 621 16.27 -4.54 30.52
N ASN A 622 16.84 -4.12 31.66
CA ASN A 622 17.78 -4.94 32.44
C ASN A 622 18.94 -5.53 31.61
N ARG A 623 19.38 -4.79 30.59
CA ARG A 623 20.44 -5.17 29.64
C ARG A 623 20.07 -6.32 28.70
N ILE A 624 18.82 -6.78 28.75
CA ILE A 624 18.25 -7.80 27.87
C ILE A 624 17.42 -7.10 26.80
N ILE A 625 17.57 -7.56 25.56
CA ILE A 625 16.83 -7.09 24.40
C ILE A 625 15.61 -7.99 24.24
N HIS A 626 14.43 -7.40 24.30
CA HIS A 626 13.15 -8.07 24.17
C HIS A 626 12.48 -7.71 22.85
N LEU A 627 11.68 -8.65 22.36
CA LEU A 627 10.67 -8.39 21.34
C LEU A 627 9.35 -8.08 22.06
N GLN A 628 8.98 -6.80 22.08
CA GLN A 628 7.78 -6.33 22.75
C GLN A 628 6.64 -6.20 21.74
N ILE A 629 5.42 -6.56 22.15
CA ILE A 629 4.21 -6.51 21.32
C ILE A 629 3.24 -5.45 21.83
N GLN A 630 2.49 -4.87 20.90
CA GLN A 630 1.28 -4.13 21.18
C GLN A 630 0.07 -5.06 20.99
N GLU A 631 -0.88 -5.02 21.91
CA GLU A 631 -2.13 -5.77 21.83
C GLU A 631 -3.32 -4.83 21.74
N GLY A 632 -4.42 -5.32 21.14
CA GLY A 632 -5.72 -4.65 21.11
C GLY A 632 -6.86 -5.66 20.93
N GLN A 633 -8.05 -5.30 21.40
CA GLN A 633 -9.21 -6.18 21.38
C GLN A 633 -9.73 -6.30 19.94
N LEU A 634 -9.81 -7.53 19.44
CA LEU A 634 -10.45 -7.83 18.17
C LEU A 634 -11.97 -7.64 18.31
N ILE A 635 -12.57 -6.96 17.35
CA ILE A 635 -14.00 -6.77 17.22
C ILE A 635 -14.45 -7.18 15.82
N GLU A 636 -15.75 -7.11 15.57
CA GLU A 636 -16.38 -7.57 14.32
C GLU A 636 -15.66 -7.08 13.06
N ARG A 637 -15.59 -7.97 12.06
CA ARG A 637 -15.03 -7.71 10.73
C ARG A 637 -13.56 -7.28 10.74
N GLY A 638 -12.79 -7.82 11.68
CA GLY A 638 -11.34 -7.65 11.73
C GLY A 638 -10.87 -6.29 12.27
N LYS A 639 -11.77 -5.46 12.80
CA LYS A 639 -11.39 -4.20 13.43
C LYS A 639 -10.76 -4.40 14.81
N ILE A 640 -10.00 -3.39 15.26
CA ILE A 640 -9.46 -3.32 16.61
C ILE A 640 -10.15 -2.19 17.38
N ASN A 641 -10.55 -2.46 18.62
CA ASN A 641 -11.03 -1.43 19.53
C ASN A 641 -9.87 -0.51 19.96
N ARG A 642 -9.81 0.70 19.38
CA ARG A 642 -8.75 1.71 19.61
C ARG A 642 -8.51 2.01 21.09
N THR A 643 -9.54 1.97 21.93
CA THR A 643 -9.45 2.29 23.38
C THR A 643 -8.70 1.25 24.20
N THR A 644 -8.58 0.02 23.67
CA THR A 644 -7.96 -1.12 24.36
C THR A 644 -6.49 -1.31 24.02
N VAL A 645 -5.98 -0.53 23.05
CA VAL A 645 -4.66 -0.72 22.47
C VAL A 645 -3.57 -0.31 23.45
N ARG A 646 -2.63 -1.21 23.75
CA ARG A 646 -1.53 -0.97 24.68
C ARG A 646 -0.31 -1.84 24.40
N TRP A 647 0.86 -1.39 24.84
CA TRP A 647 2.09 -2.19 24.84
C TRP A 647 2.06 -3.18 26.02
N VAL A 648 2.31 -4.46 25.75
CA VAL A 648 2.42 -5.49 26.78
C VAL A 648 3.77 -5.30 27.50
N PRO A 649 3.80 -5.17 28.84
CA PRO A 649 5.06 -5.07 29.58
C PRO A 649 5.95 -6.31 29.34
N VAL A 650 7.25 -6.09 29.24
CA VAL A 650 8.22 -7.19 29.16
C VAL A 650 8.52 -7.72 30.56
N ASP A 651 8.92 -8.99 30.66
CA ASP A 651 9.36 -9.57 31.94
C ASP A 651 10.53 -8.76 32.54
N ASP A 652 10.48 -8.45 33.84
CA ASP A 652 11.46 -7.59 34.51
C ASP A 652 12.68 -8.33 35.12
N TYR A 653 12.96 -9.56 34.66
CA TYR A 653 14.06 -10.35 35.22
C TYR A 653 15.43 -9.80 34.82
N THR A 654 16.45 -10.18 35.60
CA THR A 654 17.86 -9.92 35.31
C THR A 654 18.61 -11.22 35.03
N ILE A 655 19.75 -11.12 34.33
CA ILE A 655 20.64 -12.26 34.08
C ILE A 655 21.26 -12.85 35.35
N TYR A 656 21.10 -12.19 36.51
CA TYR A 656 21.64 -12.64 37.80
C TYR A 656 20.58 -13.27 38.71
N ASP A 657 19.30 -13.26 38.29
CA ASP A 657 18.21 -13.76 39.11
C ASP A 657 18.26 -15.29 39.23
N LYS A 658 17.83 -15.78 40.40
CA LYS A 658 17.85 -17.21 40.69
C LYS A 658 16.93 -17.99 39.75
N GLY A 659 17.50 -18.95 39.01
CA GLY A 659 16.74 -19.85 38.14
C GLY A 659 16.65 -19.40 36.68
N ILE A 660 17.15 -18.20 36.36
CA ILE A 660 17.32 -17.71 34.98
C ILE A 660 18.58 -18.31 34.38
N ARG A 661 18.52 -18.80 33.14
CA ARG A 661 19.65 -19.47 32.46
C ARG A 661 19.84 -19.03 31.01
N ASP A 662 21.11 -18.90 30.60
CA ASP A 662 21.51 -18.74 29.19
C ASP A 662 21.09 -19.97 28.37
N GLY A 663 20.61 -19.74 27.14
CA GLY A 663 20.04 -20.73 26.23
C GLY A 663 18.61 -21.19 26.56
N ARG A 664 18.05 -20.78 27.71
CA ARG A 664 16.66 -21.10 28.11
C ARG A 664 15.79 -19.87 28.24
N ASP A 665 16.22 -18.91 29.06
CA ASP A 665 15.46 -17.70 29.36
C ASP A 665 15.94 -16.53 28.50
N TYR A 666 17.25 -16.44 28.30
CA TYR A 666 17.90 -15.47 27.41
C TYR A 666 19.05 -16.14 26.63
N HIS A 667 19.52 -15.50 25.58
CA HIS A 667 20.68 -15.90 24.77
C HIS A 667 21.79 -14.86 24.91
N THR A 668 23.00 -15.30 25.26
CA THR A 668 24.19 -14.45 25.26
C THR A 668 24.93 -14.53 23.93
N LEU A 669 25.05 -13.39 23.23
CA LEU A 669 25.89 -13.33 22.03
C LEU A 669 27.37 -13.55 22.38
N ALA A 670 28.07 -14.32 21.55
CA ALA A 670 29.50 -14.52 21.61
C ALA A 670 30.06 -14.67 20.20
N TRP A 671 31.38 -14.67 20.04
CA TRP A 671 32.00 -14.75 18.73
C TRP A 671 31.53 -15.97 17.90
N ASP A 672 31.18 -17.07 18.53
CA ASP A 672 30.72 -18.29 17.88
C ASP A 672 29.20 -18.46 17.84
N ARG A 673 28.42 -17.48 18.33
CA ARG A 673 26.93 -17.53 18.35
C ARG A 673 26.31 -16.13 18.29
N ARG A 674 26.37 -15.53 17.11
CA ARG A 674 26.03 -14.11 16.87
C ARG A 674 25.19 -13.89 15.62
N GLU A 675 24.68 -14.97 15.06
CA GLU A 675 23.85 -15.01 13.88
C GLU A 675 22.40 -14.67 14.24
N VAL A 676 21.76 -13.84 13.41
CA VAL A 676 20.32 -13.53 13.47
C VAL A 676 19.71 -13.87 12.12
N ASP A 677 18.70 -14.72 12.14
CA ASP A 677 17.93 -15.07 10.94
C ASP A 677 17.01 -13.93 10.52
N LEU A 678 17.01 -13.64 9.22
CA LEU A 678 16.19 -12.60 8.60
C LEU A 678 15.04 -13.29 7.86
N ASP A 679 13.92 -13.41 8.58
CA ASP A 679 12.75 -14.17 8.16
C ASP A 679 11.48 -13.32 8.18
N ASP A 680 10.59 -13.65 7.24
CA ASP A 680 9.26 -13.09 7.10
C ASP A 680 8.25 -14.20 7.31
N LEU A 681 7.57 -14.19 8.46
CA LEU A 681 6.56 -15.17 8.81
C LEU A 681 5.18 -14.63 8.42
N THR A 682 4.39 -15.44 7.72
CA THR A 682 3.01 -15.13 7.35
C THR A 682 2.11 -16.26 7.82
N ALA A 683 1.04 -15.91 8.53
CA ALA A 683 0.04 -16.83 9.04
C ALA A 683 -0.80 -17.38 7.88
N PRO A 684 -1.40 -18.58 8.03
CA PRO A 684 -2.42 -19.04 7.12
C PRO A 684 -3.61 -18.08 7.08
N VAL A 685 -4.38 -18.13 6.01
CA VAL A 685 -5.59 -17.30 5.88
C VAL A 685 -6.55 -17.60 7.05
N GLY A 686 -7.18 -16.55 7.59
CA GLY A 686 -8.09 -16.66 8.73
C GLY A 686 -7.40 -16.74 10.11
N HIS A 687 -6.07 -16.64 10.15
CA HIS A 687 -5.30 -16.63 11.41
C HIS A 687 -4.64 -15.26 11.65
N VAL A 688 -4.46 -14.92 12.93
CA VAL A 688 -3.79 -13.68 13.35
C VAL A 688 -2.71 -13.97 14.39
N VAL A 689 -1.72 -13.08 14.48
CA VAL A 689 -0.62 -13.17 15.44
C VAL A 689 -1.13 -12.88 16.85
N THR A 690 -0.76 -13.75 17.79
CA THR A 690 -1.13 -13.70 19.22
C THR A 690 0.07 -13.85 20.15
N GLY A 691 1.27 -14.01 19.60
CA GLY A 691 2.49 -14.01 20.39
C GLY A 691 3.74 -14.10 19.52
N VAL A 692 4.88 -13.77 20.12
CA VAL A 692 6.19 -13.73 19.44
C VAL A 692 7.28 -14.17 20.40
N LYS A 693 8.36 -14.77 19.89
CA LYS A 693 9.58 -15.03 20.65
C LYS A 693 10.78 -15.24 19.74
N PHE A 694 11.97 -15.17 20.32
CA PHE A 694 13.15 -15.77 19.72
C PHE A 694 13.37 -17.17 20.27
N ARG A 695 13.93 -18.05 19.44
CA ARG A 695 14.56 -19.29 19.87
C ARG A 695 15.98 -19.38 19.31
N VAL A 696 16.79 -20.25 19.87
CA VAL A 696 18.14 -20.54 19.37
C VAL A 696 18.09 -21.82 18.54
N VAL A 697 18.46 -21.74 17.26
CA VAL A 697 18.61 -22.90 16.36
C VAL A 697 20.07 -23.00 15.95
N GLY A 698 20.80 -23.98 16.52
CA GLY A 698 22.24 -24.06 16.38
C GLY A 698 22.93 -22.83 16.98
N ARG A 699 23.37 -21.90 16.12
CA ARG A 699 24.02 -20.63 16.50
C ARG A 699 23.16 -19.39 16.23
N HIS A 700 21.99 -19.59 15.65
CA HIS A 700 21.15 -18.53 15.11
C HIS A 700 20.04 -18.16 16.07
N LEU A 701 19.81 -16.87 16.25
CA LEU A 701 18.55 -16.34 16.77
C LEU A 701 17.50 -16.41 15.66
N ASN A 702 16.48 -17.22 15.89
CA ASN A 702 15.42 -17.52 14.94
C ASN A 702 14.09 -17.01 15.48
N LEU A 703 13.32 -16.30 14.65
CA LEU A 703 12.03 -15.73 15.01
C LEU A 703 10.95 -16.82 15.01
N GLU A 704 10.11 -16.85 16.04
CA GLU A 704 8.85 -17.60 16.01
C GLU A 704 7.67 -16.67 16.31
N MET A 705 6.54 -16.97 15.67
CA MET A 705 5.26 -16.32 15.96
C MET A 705 4.19 -17.34 16.33
N ARG A 706 3.35 -17.01 17.30
CA ARG A 706 2.16 -17.78 17.65
C ARG A 706 0.97 -17.21 16.90
N VAL A 707 0.22 -18.08 16.24
CA VAL A 707 -0.97 -17.69 15.48
C VAL A 707 -2.23 -18.36 16.06
N SER A 708 -3.36 -17.67 15.95
CA SER A 708 -4.67 -18.16 16.39
C SER A 708 -5.70 -17.92 15.30
N GLU A 709 -6.61 -18.87 15.09
CA GLU A 709 -7.71 -18.75 14.14
C GLU A 709 -8.75 -17.75 14.64
N ILE A 710 -9.38 -17.02 13.73
CA ILE A 710 -10.43 -16.04 14.06
C ILE A 710 -11.68 -16.26 13.23
N ASN A 711 -12.83 -15.95 13.84
CA ASN A 711 -14.06 -15.74 13.10
C ASN A 711 -14.11 -14.27 12.66
N PHE A 712 -13.89 -14.03 11.37
CA PHE A 712 -13.82 -12.67 10.84
C PHE A 712 -15.10 -11.87 11.08
N SER A 713 -16.28 -12.45 10.83
CA SER A 713 -17.56 -11.76 10.99
C SER A 713 -17.80 -11.27 12.41
N THR A 714 -17.60 -12.13 13.41
CA THR A 714 -17.85 -11.80 14.83
C THR A 714 -16.66 -11.13 15.51
N GLY A 715 -15.47 -11.20 14.91
CA GLY A 715 -14.24 -10.67 15.50
C GLY A 715 -13.77 -11.43 16.73
N LYS A 716 -14.02 -12.75 16.79
CA LYS A 716 -13.65 -13.58 17.94
C LYS A 716 -12.57 -14.58 17.58
N ILE A 717 -11.63 -14.79 18.50
CA ILE A 717 -10.65 -15.88 18.41
C ILE A 717 -11.38 -17.22 18.60
N ILE A 718 -11.16 -18.14 17.68
CA ILE A 718 -11.71 -19.49 17.71
C ILE A 718 -10.72 -20.38 18.47
N GLU A 719 -11.22 -21.11 19.47
CA GLU A 719 -10.49 -22.19 20.15
C GLU A 719 -9.04 -21.82 20.51
N ALA A 720 -8.89 -20.88 21.45
CA ALA A 720 -7.61 -20.30 21.89
C ALA A 720 -6.54 -21.31 22.33
N ASP A 721 -6.94 -22.53 22.66
CA ASP A 721 -6.09 -23.66 23.02
C ASP A 721 -5.47 -24.35 21.78
N LYS A 722 -6.04 -24.17 20.59
CA LYS A 722 -5.53 -24.68 19.31
C LYS A 722 -4.52 -23.78 18.61
N SER A 723 -4.18 -22.63 19.19
CA SER A 723 -3.10 -21.78 18.66
C SER A 723 -1.79 -22.54 18.53
N PHE A 724 -1.00 -22.26 17.50
CA PHE A 724 0.27 -22.94 17.25
C PHE A 724 1.40 -21.97 16.92
N TRP A 725 2.64 -22.43 17.07
CA TRP A 725 3.85 -21.67 16.74
C TRP A 725 4.28 -21.95 15.31
N MET A 726 4.71 -20.89 14.62
CA MET A 726 5.25 -20.91 13.26
C MET A 726 6.64 -20.30 13.25
N SER A 727 7.51 -20.85 12.41
CA SER A 727 8.90 -20.42 12.25
C SER A 727 9.44 -20.87 10.90
N ASN A 728 10.58 -20.31 10.48
CA ASN A 728 11.34 -20.80 9.34
C ASN A 728 12.52 -21.65 9.85
N ASP A 729 12.40 -22.97 9.68
CA ASP A 729 13.32 -23.96 10.26
C ASP A 729 14.45 -24.35 9.30
N ASN A 730 14.64 -23.59 8.21
CA ASN A 730 15.75 -23.84 7.29
C ASN A 730 17.09 -23.76 8.03
N THR A 731 17.75 -24.90 8.19
CA THR A 731 19.10 -24.99 8.78
C THR A 731 20.13 -25.38 7.73
N ASP A 732 21.40 -25.13 8.03
CA ASP A 732 22.54 -25.62 7.24
C ASP A 732 22.50 -27.14 7.04
N GLN A 733 21.92 -27.90 7.98
CA GLN A 733 21.77 -29.35 7.88
C GLN A 733 20.62 -29.77 6.95
N MET A 734 19.49 -29.05 6.96
CA MET A 734 18.35 -29.34 6.08
C MET A 734 18.62 -29.03 4.59
N ALA A 735 19.67 -28.26 4.29
CA ALA A 735 20.13 -28.05 2.91
C ALA A 735 20.55 -29.35 2.20
N SER A 736 20.96 -30.37 2.97
CA SER A 736 21.28 -31.71 2.45
C SER A 736 20.05 -32.52 2.03
N MET A 737 18.84 -32.11 2.41
CA MET A 737 17.56 -32.77 2.09
C MET A 737 16.75 -32.04 0.99
N GLY A 738 17.36 -31.11 0.26
CA GLY A 738 16.73 -30.40 -0.86
C GLY A 738 16.18 -29.00 -0.54
N ASN A 739 16.24 -28.54 0.71
CA ASN A 739 15.90 -27.15 1.06
C ASN A 739 17.04 -26.18 0.69
N ARG A 740 16.70 -24.91 0.41
CA ARG A 740 17.71 -23.88 0.11
C ARG A 740 18.47 -23.48 1.38
N LYS A 741 19.79 -23.71 1.38
CA LYS A 741 20.71 -23.23 2.42
C LYS A 741 20.53 -21.72 2.64
N ARG A 742 20.46 -21.27 3.90
CA ARG A 742 20.47 -19.84 4.23
C ARG A 742 21.79 -19.21 3.81
N SER A 743 21.74 -18.01 3.23
CA SER A 743 22.94 -17.28 2.81
C SER A 743 23.28 -16.17 3.80
N GLU A 744 24.56 -16.05 4.16
CA GLU A 744 25.07 -14.95 4.98
C GLU A 744 25.02 -13.64 4.21
N MET A 745 24.48 -12.62 4.86
CA MET A 745 24.50 -11.24 4.40
C MET A 745 25.67 -10.50 5.06
N THR A 746 26.64 -10.08 4.25
CA THR A 746 27.83 -9.36 4.72
C THR A 746 27.74 -7.87 4.44
N LEU A 747 28.15 -7.04 5.40
CA LEU A 747 28.28 -5.60 5.24
C LEU A 747 29.73 -5.26 4.87
N THR A 748 29.93 -4.48 3.80
CA THR A 748 31.28 -4.10 3.33
C THR A 748 31.76 -2.83 4.03
N SER A 749 32.87 -2.91 4.76
CA SER A 749 33.49 -1.82 5.53
C SER A 749 32.48 -0.95 6.31
N PRO A 750 31.69 -1.56 7.22
CA PRO A 750 30.60 -0.89 7.90
C PRO A 750 31.09 0.12 8.95
N ASP A 751 30.76 1.41 8.77
CA ASP A 751 30.87 2.43 9.83
C ASP A 751 29.62 2.43 10.74
N ILE A 752 29.60 3.30 11.74
CA ILE A 752 28.49 3.46 12.69
C ILE A 752 27.20 3.89 11.94
N PRO A 753 26.07 3.17 12.08
CA PRO A 753 24.86 3.42 11.29
C PRO A 753 24.33 4.86 11.35
N ILE A 754 24.33 5.46 12.55
CA ILE A 754 23.80 6.80 12.80
C ILE A 754 24.64 7.95 12.23
N LYS A 755 25.84 7.66 11.68
CA LYS A 755 26.67 8.65 10.97
C LYS A 755 26.25 8.83 9.50
N SER A 756 25.41 7.96 8.97
CA SER A 756 24.90 8.08 7.59
C SER A 756 24.07 9.35 7.43
N LYS A 757 24.33 10.13 6.38
CA LYS A 757 23.50 11.29 6.01
C LYS A 757 22.21 10.90 5.29
N ALA A 758 22.20 9.72 4.66
CA ALA A 758 21.06 9.20 3.92
C ALA A 758 20.30 8.18 4.76
N LYS A 759 18.97 8.17 4.64
CA LYS A 759 18.09 7.20 5.31
C LYS A 759 18.35 5.79 4.81
N SER A 760 18.40 4.82 5.71
CA SER A 760 18.62 3.41 5.44
C SER A 760 17.52 2.82 4.57
N LEU A 761 17.90 1.96 3.62
CA LEU A 761 16.98 1.25 2.74
C LEU A 761 16.99 -0.25 3.07
N PRO A 762 15.86 -0.98 2.94
CA PRO A 762 15.83 -2.44 3.08
C PRO A 762 16.79 -3.10 2.09
N ILE A 763 17.65 -3.99 2.59
CA ILE A 763 18.67 -4.67 1.77
C ILE A 763 18.71 -6.19 1.94
N SER A 764 18.08 -6.72 2.99
CA SER A 764 17.97 -8.17 3.21
C SER A 764 16.91 -8.81 2.32
N LYS A 765 17.10 -10.09 2.02
CA LYS A 765 16.11 -10.95 1.37
C LYS A 765 15.62 -12.01 2.36
N PRO A 766 14.44 -12.62 2.16
CA PRO A 766 14.00 -13.76 2.96
C PRO A 766 15.01 -14.92 2.91
N ASN A 767 15.08 -15.73 3.96
CA ASN A 767 15.99 -16.87 4.07
C ASN A 767 17.49 -16.49 4.04
N THR A 768 17.81 -15.31 4.56
CA THR A 768 19.18 -14.85 4.79
C THR A 768 19.44 -14.69 6.28
N PHE A 769 20.69 -14.50 6.68
CA PHE A 769 21.04 -14.20 8.06
C PHE A 769 22.17 -13.19 8.11
N ILE A 770 22.28 -12.44 9.20
CA ILE A 770 23.36 -11.50 9.45
C ILE A 770 24.06 -11.82 10.76
N LYS A 771 25.33 -11.48 10.87
CA LYS A 771 26.12 -11.61 12.10
C LYS A 771 26.35 -10.25 12.74
N PHE A 772 26.21 -10.17 14.05
CA PHE A 772 26.82 -9.07 14.78
C PHE A 772 28.34 -9.14 14.67
N THR A 773 28.98 -8.00 14.45
CA THR A 773 30.44 -7.86 14.32
C THR A 773 30.86 -6.44 14.72
N HIS A 774 32.14 -6.13 14.68
CA HIS A 774 32.61 -4.75 14.86
C HIS A 774 32.36 -3.89 13.62
N SER A 775 32.30 -2.58 13.84
CA SER A 775 32.58 -1.55 12.86
C SER A 775 33.95 -1.74 12.20
N ASP A 776 34.13 -1.12 11.04
CA ASP A 776 35.37 -1.16 10.28
C ASP A 776 36.57 -0.66 11.13
N ILE A 777 37.67 -1.41 11.09
CA ILE A 777 38.89 -1.09 11.85
C ILE A 777 39.45 0.27 11.43
N GLY A 778 39.46 0.59 10.14
CA GLY A 778 39.97 1.87 9.65
C GLY A 778 39.09 3.04 10.08
N LYS A 779 37.77 2.90 9.94
CA LYS A 779 36.83 4.01 10.22
C LYS A 779 36.54 4.25 11.70
N ASP A 780 36.60 3.22 12.53
CA ASP A 780 36.14 3.29 13.92
C ASP A 780 36.99 2.47 14.91
N ALA A 781 38.20 2.03 14.52
CA ALA A 781 39.08 1.20 15.34
C ALA A 781 38.37 -0.05 15.93
N ALA A 782 37.38 -0.58 15.22
CA ALA A 782 36.51 -1.69 15.63
C ALA A 782 35.84 -1.47 17.00
N GLN A 783 35.50 -0.23 17.36
CA GLN A 783 35.03 0.11 18.71
C GLN A 783 33.52 -0.08 18.92
N THR A 784 32.74 -0.24 17.85
CA THR A 784 31.28 -0.31 17.90
C THR A 784 30.78 -1.65 17.39
N THR A 785 29.86 -2.31 18.08
CA THR A 785 29.19 -3.51 17.56
C THR A 785 28.07 -3.10 16.60
N ILE A 786 28.06 -3.68 15.41
CA ILE A 786 27.06 -3.46 14.35
C ILE A 786 26.47 -4.80 13.90
N PRO A 787 25.26 -4.83 13.32
CA PRO A 787 24.30 -3.71 13.16
C PRO A 787 23.73 -3.19 14.49
N PHE A 788 23.08 -2.03 14.46
CA PHE A 788 22.20 -1.61 15.56
C PHE A 788 20.82 -2.28 15.42
N LEU A 789 19.99 -2.19 16.46
CA LEU A 789 18.59 -2.60 16.40
C LEU A 789 17.69 -1.37 16.23
N ASP A 790 16.73 -1.39 15.32
CA ASP A 790 15.71 -0.33 15.22
C ASP A 790 14.66 -0.51 16.32
N ALA A 791 14.60 0.46 17.24
CA ALA A 791 13.72 0.40 18.41
C ALA A 791 12.38 1.12 18.19
N GLN A 792 12.15 1.69 17.00
CA GLN A 792 10.92 2.41 16.70
C GLN A 792 9.69 1.49 16.74
N ASP A 793 8.56 2.07 17.17
CA ASP A 793 7.26 1.41 17.16
C ASP A 793 6.82 1.08 15.72
N VAL A 794 6.68 -0.22 15.43
CA VAL A 794 6.13 -0.71 14.16
C VAL A 794 4.66 -1.07 14.38
N THR A 795 3.79 -0.11 14.08
CA THR A 795 2.33 -0.20 14.27
C THR A 795 1.62 0.36 13.04
N ASN A 796 0.43 -0.16 12.74
CA ASN A 796 -0.48 0.45 11.76
C ASN A 796 -1.38 1.49 12.46
N ASP A 797 -1.73 2.56 11.77
CA ASP A 797 -2.67 3.57 12.25
C ASP A 797 -3.79 3.79 11.22
N PRO A 798 -5.07 3.41 11.52
CA PRO A 798 -5.53 2.84 12.78
C PRO A 798 -4.99 1.43 13.03
N PRO A 799 -4.97 0.95 14.28
CA PRO A 799 -4.52 -0.41 14.60
C PRO A 799 -5.33 -1.48 13.88
N VAL A 800 -4.64 -2.50 13.35
CA VAL A 800 -5.24 -3.68 12.70
C VAL A 800 -4.60 -4.96 13.23
N PRO A 801 -5.28 -6.11 13.16
CA PRO A 801 -4.68 -7.39 13.45
C PRO A 801 -3.48 -7.64 12.54
N LEU A 802 -2.47 -8.34 13.04
CA LEU A 802 -1.33 -8.76 12.22
C LEU A 802 -1.53 -10.20 11.74
N GLU A 803 -1.24 -10.43 10.45
CA GLU A 803 -1.13 -11.77 9.87
C GLU A 803 0.31 -12.24 9.80
N GLY A 804 1.28 -11.39 10.09
CA GLY A 804 2.68 -11.77 10.02
C GLY A 804 3.60 -10.79 10.69
N ILE A 805 4.80 -11.27 10.96
CA ILE A 805 5.91 -10.51 11.52
C ILE A 805 7.19 -10.95 10.84
N GLY A 806 8.16 -10.04 10.76
CA GLY A 806 9.46 -10.36 10.21
C GLY A 806 10.57 -9.53 10.83
N ILE A 807 11.79 -10.01 10.67
CA ILE A 807 13.03 -9.31 11.02
C ILE A 807 13.85 -9.15 9.75
N PHE A 808 14.27 -7.92 9.45
CA PHE A 808 14.99 -7.59 8.23
C PHE A 808 16.11 -6.59 8.52
N VAL A 809 17.00 -6.37 7.55
CA VAL A 809 18.08 -5.39 7.65
C VAL A 809 17.84 -4.25 6.67
N LYS A 810 17.97 -3.02 7.18
CA LYS A 810 18.09 -1.80 6.38
C LYS A 810 19.44 -1.14 6.61
N ALA A 811 20.10 -0.68 5.56
CA ALA A 811 21.37 0.04 5.68
C ALA A 811 21.65 0.94 4.49
N GLN A 812 22.72 1.72 4.60
CA GLN A 812 23.38 2.41 3.50
C GLN A 812 24.76 1.78 3.24
N LYS A 813 25.23 1.87 1.98
CA LYS A 813 26.53 1.32 1.60
C LYS A 813 27.65 1.94 2.44
N GLY A 814 28.49 1.08 3.04
CA GLY A 814 29.61 1.51 3.89
C GLY A 814 29.25 1.80 5.35
N TYR A 815 28.02 1.50 5.77
CA TYR A 815 27.52 1.66 7.15
C TYR A 815 26.95 0.35 7.70
N GLY A 816 26.90 0.23 9.03
CA GLY A 816 26.50 -0.98 9.76
C GLY A 816 25.00 -1.31 9.72
N GLY A 817 24.16 -0.35 9.34
CA GLY A 817 22.70 -0.51 9.27
C GLY A 817 21.98 -0.86 10.57
N PHE A 818 20.72 -1.24 10.42
CA PHE A 818 19.81 -1.62 11.50
C PHE A 818 19.14 -2.95 11.18
N ILE A 819 19.12 -3.86 12.15
CA ILE A 819 18.18 -4.96 12.21
C ILE A 819 16.85 -4.39 12.73
N ALA A 820 15.80 -4.49 11.94
CA ALA A 820 14.52 -3.86 12.21
C ALA A 820 13.39 -4.90 12.18
N PRO A 821 12.38 -4.75 13.05
CA PRO A 821 11.17 -5.53 12.89
C PRO A 821 10.31 -4.95 11.77
N LYS A 822 9.48 -5.81 11.18
CA LYS A 822 8.40 -5.43 10.29
C LYS A 822 7.15 -6.24 10.61
N ILE A 823 5.99 -5.66 10.29
CA ILE A 823 4.69 -6.30 10.47
C ILE A 823 4.03 -6.53 9.12
N LYS A 824 3.16 -7.52 9.04
CA LYS A 824 2.31 -7.77 7.90
C LYS A 824 0.86 -7.63 8.33
N THR A 825 0.18 -6.63 7.79
CA THR A 825 -1.20 -6.31 8.19
C THR A 825 -2.18 -7.36 7.68
N PHE A 826 -3.35 -7.43 8.34
CA PHE A 826 -4.45 -8.32 7.95
C PHE A 826 -4.88 -8.12 6.50
N ASP A 827 -5.19 -9.21 5.81
CA ASP A 827 -5.62 -9.17 4.41
C ASP A 827 -7.14 -9.12 4.31
N TYR A 828 -7.69 -7.94 3.99
CA TYR A 828 -9.14 -7.80 3.78
C TYR A 828 -9.59 -8.28 2.39
N GLY A 829 -8.66 -8.56 1.46
CA GLY A 829 -8.97 -8.92 0.07
C GLY A 829 -9.90 -10.12 -0.07
N PRO A 830 -9.65 -11.25 0.61
CA PRO A 830 -10.53 -12.41 0.59
C PRO A 830 -11.94 -12.18 1.13
N TYR A 831 -12.16 -11.11 1.89
CA TYR A 831 -13.45 -10.76 2.50
C TYR A 831 -14.22 -9.68 1.74
N VAL A 832 -13.63 -9.10 0.68
CA VAL A 832 -14.38 -8.25 -0.26
C VAL A 832 -15.36 -9.16 -0.98
N GLN A 833 -16.66 -9.06 -0.71
CA GLN A 833 -17.65 -10.02 -1.20
C GLN A 833 -18.55 -9.43 -2.27
N ALA A 834 -18.66 -10.11 -3.42
CA ALA A 834 -19.66 -9.82 -4.43
C ALA A 834 -21.09 -9.84 -3.84
N ILE A 835 -21.95 -8.93 -4.31
CA ILE A 835 -23.38 -8.89 -3.92
C ILE A 835 -23.99 -10.27 -4.12
N GLN A 836 -24.56 -10.83 -3.05
CA GLN A 836 -25.29 -12.09 -3.14
C GLN A 836 -26.62 -11.80 -3.84
N THR A 837 -26.71 -12.11 -5.13
CA THR A 837 -28.01 -12.32 -5.75
C THR A 837 -28.65 -13.54 -5.07
N PRO A 838 -29.91 -13.45 -4.61
CA PRO A 838 -30.60 -14.61 -4.09
C PRO A 838 -30.50 -15.73 -5.12
N GLN A 839 -29.94 -16.88 -4.73
CA GLN A 839 -30.12 -18.09 -5.52
C GLN A 839 -31.62 -18.36 -5.51
N ASN A 840 -32.26 -18.26 -6.67
CA ASN A 840 -33.62 -18.73 -6.85
C ASN A 840 -33.63 -20.23 -6.48
N THR A 841 -34.13 -20.53 -5.29
CA THR A 841 -34.56 -21.87 -4.88
C THR A 841 -35.91 -22.19 -5.51
#